data_AF-A0AAV4FXU4-F1
#
_entry.id   AF-A0AAV4FXU4-F1
#
_cell.length_a   1.000
_cell.length_b   1.000
_cell.length_c   1.000
_cell.angle_alpha   90.00
_cell.angle_beta   90.00
_cell.angle_gamma   90.00
#
_symmetry.space_group_name_H-M   'P 1'
#
loop_
_entity.id
_entity.type
_entity.pdbx_description
1 polymer ?
#
loop_
_entity_poly.entity_id
_entity_poly.type
_entity_poly.pdbx_seq_one_letter_code
_entity_poly.pdbx_strand_id
1 'polypeptide(L)'
;MQKQLVGVYAALKEYNSNAGGNIFFTGGTNWQYGDVTSDDVFKGSTSGDQGTLKDIETFTAGPSNAYFNGKWKLLYEGVSRANKFLNSLKESKAEALTSKIKEGMRAEAKFLRGHFYFQLYRMFRKVPYIDENTKDKLQPNDIDISDKIIEDFEYAKNSLPDTQADSGRATKLAATAYLGKVYLYRAGYRTTDYKANKKEDGTDFEPTGDATKDFNAAKEQFEAVKGNYTLMTEFNDVYNPFKKEKNTEAIFSIKNSVNDGAPGGENGDAGSALNYVNGGPAGEDGNGCCGFYAPTESLASAYMTTKDGLPVLGGKITTDFGKGTKDAFTPHSKELDPRIDYTIGRRGIPFFDYGDHPGKEWSRGGKDQGNYTRKKRYISKEAYKAGYGAKPTWHPANAIDYHVIRYADVLLMLAECEVEVGTLSNATALVNEVRNRAKSSEPLKKADGTPAANYKIEPYTADFTSKEDARGKVRLERRLELALEGSRFFDLIKKHIDKSRDKLISELIAFLKIPSISADTSFAKDVDRASIFVENALKQAGAERVKRFFPPNGLPVVYAEKIVSPALPTVLVYGHYDVQPPDPLGLWESPPFEPIIKPTALHPQGAIFARGACDDKGQLYAHIKAFELMNQMDKISCNIKFLIEGEEEIGSPAESLVLQAKKNIEAIGKKEGFSGVISGFEKIDQLTSGWQPSDLIVVAARPGMGKTAFSLSMARNIAVDSNLPVAFFSLEMSALQIITRLISSETSISSQKLRTGKLSDDEWEQLNLRVSALEGAPLYIDDPVSLSIFDLRAKARRLASQHGIKVIIVDYLQLMTTGEHKKHGNREQEISNISRGLKALAKELDIPIIALAQLSRAVETRTGSKRPLLSDLRESGAIEQDADIVSFIYRPEYYKLDQWDDEQGGTTQGQAEFIVAKHRNGGLENIRLKFVAKYGKFENLTFFGEYESKINNSHGKEKNLPPSRGVFGDLDEGNSTPF
;
A
#
# COMPACT_ATOMS: atom_id res chain seq x y z
N MET A 1 7.26 -21.54 -44.24
CA MET A 1 6.16 -20.55 -44.11
C MET A 1 4.97 -21.06 -43.31
N GLN A 2 4.16 -22.03 -43.77
CA GLN A 2 2.97 -22.48 -43.03
C GLN A 2 3.26 -22.88 -41.57
N LYS A 3 4.31 -23.67 -41.32
CA LYS A 3 4.74 -24.03 -39.94
C LYS A 3 5.08 -22.81 -39.07
N GLN A 4 5.68 -21.76 -39.64
CA GLN A 4 5.99 -20.53 -38.89
C GLN A 4 4.71 -19.76 -38.55
N LEU A 5 3.75 -19.67 -39.48
CA LEU A 5 2.45 -19.05 -39.24
C LEU A 5 1.66 -19.80 -38.16
N VAL A 6 1.64 -21.14 -38.21
CA VAL A 6 1.10 -21.99 -37.14
C VAL A 6 1.80 -21.69 -35.81
N GLY A 7 3.10 -21.43 -35.81
CA GLY A 7 3.84 -20.98 -34.63
C GLY A 7 3.36 -19.63 -34.05
N VAL A 8 2.81 -18.73 -34.87
CA VAL A 8 2.17 -17.49 -34.40
C VAL A 8 0.81 -17.80 -33.77
N TYR A 9 -0.02 -18.63 -34.41
CA TYR A 9 -1.31 -19.09 -33.84
C TYR A 9 -1.12 -19.84 -32.52
N ALA A 10 -0.09 -20.69 -32.42
CA ALA A 10 0.21 -21.44 -31.21
C ALA A 10 0.52 -20.53 -30.01
N ALA A 11 0.98 -19.30 -30.25
CA ALA A 11 1.20 -18.31 -29.17
C ALA A 11 -0.10 -17.79 -28.55
N LEU A 12 -1.27 -17.96 -29.19
CA LEU A 12 -2.57 -17.63 -28.60
C LEU A 12 -2.91 -18.51 -27.40
N LYS A 13 -2.46 -19.78 -27.39
CA LYS A 13 -2.61 -20.63 -26.20
C LYS A 13 -1.88 -20.05 -25.00
N GLU A 14 -0.94 -19.14 -25.27
CA GLU A 14 -0.33 -18.33 -24.24
C GLU A 14 0.41 -19.22 -23.22
N TYR A 15 1.03 -20.29 -23.73
CA TYR A 15 1.86 -21.23 -23.00
C TYR A 15 3.25 -21.30 -23.65
N ASN A 16 4.31 -21.08 -22.85
CA ASN A 16 5.68 -21.33 -23.28
C ASN A 16 6.59 -21.66 -22.09
N SER A 17 7.12 -22.89 -22.06
CA SER A 17 8.12 -23.35 -21.10
C SER A 17 9.43 -22.53 -21.16
N ASN A 18 9.76 -21.96 -22.33
CA ASN A 18 11.01 -21.24 -22.58
C ASN A 18 10.95 -19.73 -22.26
N ALA A 19 9.76 -19.15 -22.08
CA ALA A 19 9.59 -17.73 -21.71
C ALA A 19 9.57 -17.51 -20.19
N GLY A 20 9.82 -18.56 -19.39
CA GLY A 20 9.79 -18.53 -17.93
C GLY A 20 8.37 -18.45 -17.33
N GLY A 21 7.34 -18.74 -18.12
CA GLY A 21 5.94 -18.73 -17.67
C GLY A 21 5.51 -20.10 -17.17
N ASN A 22 5.08 -20.18 -15.90
CA ASN A 22 4.28 -21.29 -15.42
C ASN A 22 2.90 -21.23 -16.13
N ILE A 23 2.33 -22.38 -16.54
CA ILE A 23 1.06 -22.47 -17.30
C ILE A 23 -0.09 -21.64 -16.70
N PHE A 24 -0.07 -21.42 -15.38
CA PHE A 24 -1.11 -20.67 -14.68
C PHE A 24 -0.91 -19.15 -14.65
N PHE A 25 0.27 -18.62 -15.03
CA PHE A 25 0.49 -17.17 -15.08
C PHE A 25 -0.05 -16.56 -16.36
N THR A 26 -0.09 -17.35 -17.42
CA THR A 26 -0.13 -16.79 -18.77
C THR A 26 -1.39 -17.11 -19.55
N GLY A 27 -2.27 -18.01 -19.09
CA GLY A 27 -3.38 -18.55 -19.90
C GLY A 27 -4.23 -17.53 -20.70
N GLY A 28 -4.51 -17.87 -21.97
CA GLY A 28 -5.29 -17.09 -22.95
C GLY A 28 -6.71 -16.71 -22.53
N THR A 29 -7.23 -17.35 -21.48
CA THR A 29 -8.59 -17.14 -21.00
C THR A 29 -8.75 -15.92 -20.11
N ASN A 30 -7.65 -15.28 -19.68
CA ASN A 30 -7.65 -14.10 -18.81
C ASN A 30 -8.45 -14.25 -17.51
N TRP A 31 -8.68 -15.46 -17.00
CA TRP A 31 -9.46 -15.65 -15.77
C TRP A 31 -8.84 -14.92 -14.56
N GLN A 32 -7.51 -14.80 -14.52
CA GLN A 32 -6.72 -14.11 -13.50
C GLN A 32 -6.89 -12.59 -13.54
N TYR A 33 -6.94 -12.01 -14.74
CA TYR A 33 -6.91 -10.55 -14.95
C TYR A 33 -8.26 -9.95 -15.28
N GLY A 34 -9.18 -10.80 -15.76
CA GLY A 34 -10.53 -10.43 -16.14
C GLY A 34 -11.54 -10.70 -15.04
N ASP A 35 -11.42 -11.82 -14.31
CA ASP A 35 -12.49 -12.26 -13.43
C ASP A 35 -12.07 -12.30 -11.96
N VAL A 36 -10.84 -12.74 -11.62
CA VAL A 36 -10.31 -12.67 -10.23
C VAL A 36 -10.10 -11.24 -9.73
N THR A 37 -9.81 -10.31 -10.63
CA THR A 37 -9.73 -8.85 -10.37
C THR A 37 -11.10 -8.18 -10.28
N SER A 38 -12.18 -8.94 -10.49
CA SER A 38 -13.53 -8.39 -10.60
C SER A 38 -14.40 -8.70 -9.39
N ASP A 39 -15.66 -8.30 -9.46
CA ASP A 39 -16.70 -8.67 -8.50
C ASP A 39 -17.26 -10.09 -8.70
N ASP A 40 -16.81 -10.83 -9.72
CA ASP A 40 -17.39 -12.13 -10.09
C ASP A 40 -16.75 -13.34 -9.40
N VAL A 41 -15.44 -13.28 -9.14
CA VAL A 41 -14.68 -14.47 -8.73
C VAL A 41 -13.64 -14.12 -7.67
N PHE A 42 -13.55 -14.94 -6.64
CA PHE A 42 -12.38 -14.99 -5.77
C PHE A 42 -11.27 -15.84 -6.40
N LYS A 43 -10.02 -15.60 -6.01
CA LYS A 43 -8.87 -16.44 -6.40
C LYS A 43 -9.15 -17.92 -6.18
N GLY A 44 -9.83 -18.27 -5.09
CA GLY A 44 -9.99 -19.65 -4.61
C GLY A 44 -8.73 -20.17 -3.91
N SER A 45 -8.72 -21.47 -3.60
CA SER A 45 -7.66 -22.14 -2.80
C SER A 45 -7.38 -21.47 -1.44
N THR A 46 -6.35 -21.93 -0.75
CA THR A 46 -5.92 -21.38 0.54
C THR A 46 -5.23 -20.02 0.37
N SER A 47 -5.11 -19.26 1.47
CA SER A 47 -4.53 -17.91 1.47
C SER A 47 -3.04 -17.88 1.10
N GLY A 48 -2.27 -18.90 1.50
CA GLY A 48 -0.83 -18.99 1.19
C GLY A 48 -0.50 -19.52 -0.21
N ASP A 49 -1.48 -20.10 -0.92
CA ASP A 49 -1.27 -20.69 -2.25
C ASP A 49 -1.48 -19.64 -3.36
N GLN A 50 -0.48 -19.46 -4.22
CA GLN A 50 -0.41 -18.39 -5.23
C GLN A 50 -0.62 -16.98 -4.64
N GLY A 51 0.20 -16.59 -3.66
CA GLY A 51 0.14 -15.26 -3.03
C GLY A 51 0.24 -14.08 -4.01
N THR A 52 1.01 -14.21 -5.09
CA THR A 52 1.11 -13.17 -6.12
C THR A 52 -0.19 -12.96 -6.92
N LEU A 53 -1.05 -13.99 -7.04
CA LEU A 53 -2.39 -13.83 -7.59
C LEU A 53 -3.35 -13.22 -6.56
N LYS A 54 -3.12 -13.48 -5.27
CA LYS A 54 -3.87 -12.81 -4.19
C LYS A 54 -3.63 -11.31 -4.22
N ASP A 55 -2.40 -10.88 -4.45
CA ASP A 55 -2.08 -9.45 -4.60
C ASP A 55 -2.85 -8.77 -5.76
N ILE A 56 -3.13 -9.53 -6.83
CA ILE A 56 -3.95 -9.06 -7.96
C ILE A 56 -5.42 -8.95 -7.54
N GLU A 57 -5.97 -9.96 -6.86
CA GLU A 57 -7.33 -9.95 -6.32
C GLU A 57 -7.57 -8.78 -5.33
N THR A 58 -6.55 -8.43 -4.53
CA THR A 58 -6.64 -7.37 -3.51
C THR A 58 -6.10 -6.02 -3.96
N PHE A 59 -5.71 -5.87 -5.23
CA PHE A 59 -5.12 -4.64 -5.77
C PHE A 59 -3.85 -4.15 -5.03
N THR A 60 -3.07 -5.07 -4.46
CA THR A 60 -1.80 -4.79 -3.76
C THR A 60 -0.57 -5.21 -4.57
N ALA A 61 -0.75 -5.68 -5.81
CA ALA A 61 0.33 -6.12 -6.67
C ALA A 61 1.28 -4.97 -7.04
N GLY A 62 2.56 -5.12 -6.71
CA GLY A 62 3.63 -4.21 -7.13
C GLY A 62 4.22 -4.53 -8.52
N PRO A 63 5.12 -3.68 -9.05
CA PRO A 63 5.73 -3.86 -10.38
C PRO A 63 6.52 -5.16 -10.57
N SER A 64 6.97 -5.79 -9.48
CA SER A 64 7.70 -7.06 -9.48
C SER A 64 6.80 -8.30 -9.53
N ASN A 65 5.47 -8.13 -9.60
CA ASN A 65 4.54 -9.25 -9.59
C ASN A 65 4.75 -10.19 -10.81
N ALA A 66 4.96 -11.48 -10.52
CA ALA A 66 5.31 -12.48 -11.53
C ALA A 66 4.21 -12.74 -12.56
N TYR A 67 2.92 -12.59 -12.21
CA TYR A 67 1.82 -12.77 -13.16
C TYR A 67 1.86 -11.69 -14.24
N PHE A 68 1.99 -10.42 -13.87
CA PHE A 68 2.07 -9.34 -14.87
C PHE A 68 3.31 -9.47 -15.77
N ASN A 69 4.47 -9.79 -15.19
CA ASN A 69 5.70 -10.00 -15.95
C ASN A 69 5.58 -11.20 -16.92
N GLY A 70 4.98 -12.31 -16.48
CA GLY A 70 4.74 -13.49 -17.31
C GLY A 70 3.85 -13.17 -18.52
N LYS A 71 2.71 -12.53 -18.27
CA LYS A 71 1.78 -12.11 -19.32
C LYS A 71 2.40 -11.10 -20.28
N TRP A 72 3.15 -10.11 -19.77
CA TRP A 72 3.88 -9.15 -20.59
C TRP A 72 4.84 -9.83 -21.58
N LYS A 73 5.73 -10.69 -21.07
CA LYS A 73 6.73 -11.40 -21.90
C LYS A 73 6.09 -12.22 -23.01
N LEU A 74 5.02 -12.91 -22.68
CA LEU A 74 4.30 -13.79 -23.58
C LEU A 74 3.58 -13.02 -24.71
N LEU A 75 2.90 -11.92 -24.38
CA LEU A 75 2.25 -11.09 -25.38
C LEU A 75 3.28 -10.49 -26.36
N TYR A 76 4.43 -10.03 -25.84
CA TYR A 76 5.54 -9.58 -26.68
C TYR A 76 6.22 -10.71 -27.45
N GLU A 77 6.20 -11.94 -26.95
CA GLU A 77 6.62 -13.10 -27.73
C GLU A 77 5.70 -13.33 -28.92
N GLY A 78 4.38 -13.23 -28.74
CA GLY A 78 3.39 -13.29 -29.82
C GLY A 78 3.65 -12.23 -30.89
N VAL A 79 3.87 -10.98 -30.46
CA VAL A 79 4.30 -9.87 -31.34
C VAL A 79 5.60 -10.22 -32.07
N SER A 80 6.61 -10.74 -31.36
CA SER A 80 7.90 -11.09 -31.96
C SER A 80 7.79 -12.21 -33.00
N ARG A 81 6.98 -13.24 -32.73
CA ARG A 81 6.71 -14.33 -33.67
C ARG A 81 6.02 -13.82 -34.93
N ALA A 82 5.02 -12.94 -34.78
CA ALA A 82 4.35 -12.30 -35.91
C ALA A 82 5.34 -11.46 -36.75
N ASN A 83 6.14 -10.59 -36.12
CA ASN A 83 7.11 -9.74 -36.81
C ASN A 83 8.19 -10.57 -37.55
N LYS A 84 8.73 -11.62 -36.92
CA LYS A 84 9.70 -12.54 -37.55
C LYS A 84 9.09 -13.25 -38.76
N PHE A 85 7.84 -13.68 -38.65
CA PHE A 85 7.11 -14.28 -39.76
C PHE A 85 6.92 -13.29 -40.92
N LEU A 86 6.51 -12.05 -40.63
CA LEU A 86 6.31 -10.99 -41.62
C LEU A 86 7.61 -10.70 -42.39
N ASN A 87 8.75 -10.61 -41.71
CA ASN A 87 10.06 -10.45 -42.34
C ASN A 87 10.45 -11.67 -43.19
N SER A 88 10.27 -12.88 -42.67
CA SER A 88 10.54 -14.12 -43.44
C SER A 88 9.67 -14.22 -44.70
N LEU A 89 8.40 -13.78 -44.61
CA LEU A 89 7.46 -13.79 -45.72
C LEU A 89 7.83 -12.76 -46.79
N LYS A 90 8.32 -11.58 -46.39
CA LYS A 90 8.82 -10.52 -47.28
C LYS A 90 10.03 -10.99 -48.08
N GLU A 91 10.95 -11.70 -47.45
CA GLU A 91 12.20 -12.19 -48.07
C GLU A 91 12.01 -13.46 -48.92
N SER A 92 10.90 -14.17 -48.74
CA SER A 92 10.70 -15.46 -49.40
C SER A 92 10.56 -15.36 -50.92
N LYS A 93 11.46 -16.04 -51.63
CA LYS A 93 11.47 -16.19 -53.10
C LYS A 93 10.79 -17.47 -53.60
N ALA A 94 10.07 -18.20 -52.74
CA ALA A 94 9.43 -19.45 -53.13
C ALA A 94 8.30 -19.20 -54.15
N GLU A 95 8.39 -19.83 -55.33
CA GLU A 95 7.44 -19.67 -56.44
C GLU A 95 6.02 -20.10 -56.07
N ALA A 96 5.88 -21.12 -55.21
CA ALA A 96 4.59 -21.60 -54.71
C ALA A 96 3.83 -20.56 -53.85
N LEU A 97 4.50 -19.49 -53.39
CA LEU A 97 3.89 -18.40 -52.63
C LEU A 97 3.48 -17.27 -53.58
N THR A 98 2.35 -17.46 -54.26
CA THR A 98 1.74 -16.43 -55.10
C THR A 98 1.44 -15.16 -54.29
N SER A 99 1.29 -14.02 -54.96
CA SER A 99 0.98 -12.74 -54.30
C SER A 99 -0.25 -12.82 -53.40
N LYS A 100 -1.31 -13.52 -53.85
CA LYS A 100 -2.55 -13.73 -53.07
C LYS A 100 -2.32 -14.59 -51.82
N ILE A 101 -1.52 -15.65 -51.92
CA ILE A 101 -1.19 -16.49 -50.76
C ILE A 101 -0.36 -15.70 -49.75
N LYS A 102 0.64 -14.94 -50.23
CA LYS A 102 1.45 -14.07 -49.37
C LYS A 102 0.59 -13.02 -48.67
N GLU A 103 -0.35 -12.42 -49.38
CA GLU A 103 -1.27 -11.45 -48.80
C GLU A 103 -2.16 -12.05 -47.70
N GLY A 104 -2.80 -13.20 -47.96
CA GLY A 104 -3.61 -13.89 -46.94
C GLY A 104 -2.80 -14.27 -45.70
N MET A 105 -1.59 -14.82 -45.87
CA MET A 105 -0.72 -15.15 -44.75
C MET A 105 -0.26 -13.90 -43.97
N ARG A 106 -0.01 -12.78 -44.66
CA ARG A 106 0.33 -11.50 -44.03
C ARG A 106 -0.85 -10.98 -43.20
N ALA A 107 -2.06 -11.10 -43.74
CA ALA A 107 -3.29 -10.68 -43.09
C ALA A 107 -3.56 -11.48 -41.81
N GLU A 108 -3.36 -12.81 -41.84
CA GLU A 108 -3.42 -13.67 -40.63
C GLU A 108 -2.39 -13.23 -39.58
N ALA A 109 -1.14 -12.99 -39.99
CA ALA A 109 -0.09 -12.58 -39.05
C ALA A 109 -0.34 -11.20 -38.41
N LYS A 110 -0.87 -10.23 -39.18
CA LYS A 110 -1.27 -8.91 -38.67
C LYS A 110 -2.48 -8.99 -37.75
N PHE A 111 -3.48 -9.81 -38.08
CA PHE A 111 -4.60 -10.09 -37.18
C PHE A 111 -4.11 -10.60 -35.82
N LEU A 112 -3.18 -11.57 -35.82
CA LEU A 112 -2.61 -12.13 -34.59
C LEU A 112 -1.77 -11.09 -33.82
N ARG A 113 -0.98 -10.28 -34.52
CA ARG A 113 -0.23 -9.18 -33.89
C ARG A 113 -1.17 -8.15 -33.26
N GLY A 114 -2.24 -7.77 -33.95
CA GLY A 114 -3.31 -6.93 -33.45
C GLY A 114 -3.97 -7.52 -32.19
N HIS A 115 -4.20 -8.83 -32.15
CA HIS A 115 -4.68 -9.51 -30.94
C HIS A 115 -3.72 -9.32 -29.75
N PHE A 116 -2.43 -9.60 -29.91
CA PHE A 116 -1.46 -9.48 -28.83
C PHE A 116 -1.31 -8.03 -28.35
N TYR A 117 -1.25 -7.06 -29.27
CA TYR A 117 -1.24 -5.64 -28.90
C TYR A 117 -2.54 -5.19 -28.25
N PHE A 118 -3.69 -5.69 -28.67
CA PHE A 118 -4.96 -5.37 -28.03
C PHE A 118 -4.99 -5.88 -26.58
N GLN A 119 -4.46 -7.08 -26.30
CA GLN A 119 -4.30 -7.57 -24.93
C GLN A 119 -3.34 -6.69 -24.11
N LEU A 120 -2.20 -6.29 -24.69
CA LEU A 120 -1.28 -5.35 -24.03
C LEU A 120 -1.96 -4.01 -23.75
N TYR A 121 -2.67 -3.46 -24.72
CA TYR A 121 -3.38 -2.18 -24.63
C TYR A 121 -4.45 -2.17 -23.54
N ARG A 122 -5.31 -3.18 -23.50
CA ARG A 122 -6.37 -3.25 -22.47
C ARG A 122 -5.86 -3.54 -21.06
N MET A 123 -4.67 -4.15 -20.93
CA MET A 123 -4.07 -4.48 -19.62
C MET A 123 -3.16 -3.38 -19.08
N PHE A 124 -2.34 -2.77 -19.94
CA PHE A 124 -1.26 -1.86 -19.52
C PHE A 124 -1.42 -0.43 -20.08
N ARG A 125 -2.41 -0.19 -20.97
CA ARG A 125 -2.67 1.08 -21.67
C ARG A 125 -1.51 1.54 -22.57
N LYS A 126 -0.40 1.96 -21.96
CA LYS A 126 0.77 2.48 -22.67
C LYS A 126 1.88 1.44 -22.70
N VAL A 127 2.20 0.96 -23.89
CA VAL A 127 3.20 -0.09 -24.10
C VAL A 127 4.11 0.27 -25.28
N PRO A 128 5.37 -0.18 -25.30
CA PRO A 128 6.25 0.01 -26.47
C PRO A 128 5.67 -0.62 -27.73
N TYR A 129 5.55 0.16 -28.81
CA TYR A 129 5.16 -0.36 -30.11
C TYR A 129 6.37 -0.80 -30.93
N ILE A 130 6.37 -2.05 -31.39
CA ILE A 130 7.43 -2.69 -32.16
C ILE A 130 6.80 -3.47 -33.33
N ASP A 131 7.16 -3.10 -34.54
CA ASP A 131 6.74 -3.78 -35.77
C ASP A 131 7.91 -4.53 -36.44
N GLU A 132 7.67 -5.09 -37.63
CA GLU A 132 8.68 -5.81 -38.41
C GLU A 132 9.79 -4.91 -38.97
N ASN A 133 9.57 -3.59 -39.00
CA ASN A 133 10.50 -2.57 -39.52
C ASN A 133 11.32 -1.90 -38.40
N THR A 134 10.95 -2.13 -37.15
CA THR A 134 11.58 -1.54 -35.96
C THR A 134 12.99 -2.10 -35.77
N LYS A 135 14.01 -1.24 -35.91
CA LYS A 135 15.43 -1.61 -35.75
C LYS A 135 15.86 -1.59 -34.29
N ASP A 136 15.59 -0.49 -33.59
CA ASP A 136 15.84 -0.35 -32.15
C ASP A 136 14.61 -0.83 -31.38
N LYS A 137 14.77 -1.87 -30.56
CA LYS A 137 13.68 -2.45 -29.78
C LYS A 137 13.44 -1.73 -28.46
N LEU A 138 14.31 -0.80 -28.06
CA LEU A 138 14.14 0.04 -26.89
C LEU A 138 13.21 1.22 -27.21
N GLN A 139 11.95 0.91 -27.50
CA GLN A 139 10.93 1.91 -27.79
C GLN A 139 10.31 2.43 -26.49
N PRO A 140 10.01 3.74 -26.39
CA PRO A 140 9.30 4.30 -25.24
C PRO A 140 7.84 3.82 -25.22
N ASN A 141 7.20 3.97 -24.05
CA ASN A 141 5.80 3.63 -23.81
C ASN A 141 4.96 4.90 -23.54
N ASP A 142 5.16 5.94 -24.33
CA ASP A 142 4.57 7.27 -24.12
C ASP A 142 3.35 7.55 -25.03
N ILE A 143 3.20 6.80 -26.12
CA ILE A 143 2.11 6.94 -27.11
C ILE A 143 0.90 6.01 -26.85
N ASP A 144 -0.28 6.41 -27.34
CA ASP A 144 -1.43 5.51 -27.50
C ASP A 144 -1.26 4.72 -28.81
N ILE A 145 -1.19 3.39 -28.69
CA ILE A 145 -0.92 2.51 -29.84
C ILE A 145 -2.19 2.05 -30.58
N SER A 146 -3.38 2.51 -30.17
CA SER A 146 -4.66 2.03 -30.71
C SER A 146 -4.80 2.19 -32.23
N ASP A 147 -4.29 3.28 -32.80
CA ASP A 147 -4.28 3.48 -34.26
C ASP A 147 -3.45 2.38 -34.96
N LYS A 148 -2.35 1.93 -34.36
CA LYS A 148 -1.53 0.83 -34.90
C LYS A 148 -2.23 -0.51 -34.83
N ILE A 149 -3.01 -0.74 -33.78
CA ILE A 149 -3.84 -1.94 -33.66
C ILE A 149 -4.96 -1.91 -34.72
N ILE A 150 -5.57 -0.76 -34.93
CA ILE A 150 -6.59 -0.54 -35.98
C ILE A 150 -5.99 -0.80 -37.37
N GLU A 151 -4.80 -0.26 -37.67
CA GLU A 151 -4.11 -0.50 -38.95
C GLU A 151 -3.92 -2.00 -39.23
N ASP A 152 -3.56 -2.80 -38.23
CA ASP A 152 -3.41 -4.26 -38.37
C ASP A 152 -4.74 -4.98 -38.61
N PHE A 153 -5.81 -4.62 -37.87
CA PHE A 153 -7.12 -5.24 -38.06
C PHE A 153 -7.84 -4.77 -39.33
N GLU A 154 -7.67 -3.53 -39.77
CA GLU A 154 -8.17 -3.05 -41.06
C GLU A 154 -7.48 -3.77 -42.22
N TYR A 155 -6.16 -3.93 -42.15
CA TYR A 155 -5.45 -4.74 -43.15
C TYR A 155 -5.98 -6.18 -43.16
N ALA A 156 -6.16 -6.79 -41.99
CA ALA A 156 -6.70 -8.13 -41.88
C ALA A 156 -8.12 -8.25 -42.44
N LYS A 157 -9.02 -7.32 -42.08
CA LYS A 157 -10.40 -7.24 -42.57
C LYS A 157 -10.45 -7.15 -44.08
N ASN A 158 -9.59 -6.35 -44.70
CA ASN A 158 -9.62 -6.11 -46.14
C ASN A 158 -8.96 -7.23 -46.96
N SER A 159 -8.06 -8.02 -46.37
CA SER A 159 -7.29 -9.05 -47.09
C SER A 159 -7.67 -10.50 -46.73
N LEU A 160 -8.34 -10.76 -45.60
CA LEU A 160 -8.77 -12.10 -45.22
C LEU A 160 -10.06 -12.52 -45.97
N PRO A 161 -10.25 -13.82 -46.22
CA PRO A 161 -11.52 -14.34 -46.76
C PRO A 161 -12.63 -14.35 -45.69
N ASP A 162 -13.88 -14.39 -46.13
CA ASP A 162 -15.04 -14.52 -45.24
C ASP A 162 -15.07 -15.88 -44.51
N THR A 163 -14.54 -16.93 -45.13
CA THR A 163 -14.41 -18.28 -44.56
C THR A 163 -13.00 -18.85 -44.74
N GLN A 164 -12.61 -19.77 -43.87
CA GLN A 164 -11.32 -20.46 -43.89
C GLN A 164 -11.53 -21.98 -43.86
N ALA A 165 -10.59 -22.74 -44.43
CA ALA A 165 -10.65 -24.20 -44.40
C ALA A 165 -10.50 -24.76 -42.97
N ASP A 166 -9.64 -24.15 -42.15
CA ASP A 166 -9.46 -24.50 -40.75
C ASP A 166 -10.25 -23.53 -39.85
N SER A 167 -11.15 -24.05 -39.01
CA SER A 167 -12.04 -23.25 -38.15
C SER A 167 -11.33 -22.41 -37.07
N GLY A 168 -10.03 -22.60 -36.87
CA GLY A 168 -9.20 -21.81 -35.96
C GLY A 168 -8.50 -20.61 -36.60
N ARG A 169 -8.53 -20.49 -37.94
CA ARG A 169 -7.86 -19.39 -38.64
C ARG A 169 -8.70 -18.12 -38.62
N ALA A 170 -8.02 -16.98 -38.64
CA ALA A 170 -8.65 -15.68 -38.71
C ALA A 170 -9.42 -15.51 -40.03
N THR A 171 -10.64 -15.00 -39.92
CA THR A 171 -11.50 -14.61 -41.05
C THR A 171 -11.66 -13.09 -41.09
N LYS A 172 -12.17 -12.58 -42.21
CA LYS A 172 -12.56 -11.16 -42.33
C LYS A 172 -13.56 -10.73 -41.26
N LEU A 173 -14.55 -11.57 -40.95
CA LEU A 173 -15.54 -11.25 -39.92
C LEU A 173 -14.93 -11.26 -38.52
N ALA A 174 -13.98 -12.15 -38.24
CA ALA A 174 -13.20 -12.11 -36.98
C ALA A 174 -12.39 -10.82 -36.85
N ALA A 175 -11.72 -10.38 -37.92
CA ALA A 175 -11.00 -9.11 -37.96
C ALA A 175 -11.94 -7.91 -37.78
N THR A 176 -13.12 -7.95 -38.40
CA THR A 176 -14.17 -6.93 -38.27
C THR A 176 -14.67 -6.83 -36.83
N ALA A 177 -14.98 -7.95 -36.18
CA ALA A 177 -15.40 -7.96 -34.79
C ALA A 177 -14.31 -7.44 -33.84
N TYR A 178 -13.04 -7.79 -34.10
CA TYR A 178 -11.91 -7.28 -33.33
C TYR A 178 -11.75 -5.76 -33.48
N LEU A 179 -11.83 -5.27 -34.71
CA LEU A 179 -11.77 -3.84 -35.02
C LEU A 179 -12.86 -3.06 -34.26
N GLY A 180 -14.10 -3.57 -34.25
CA GLY A 180 -15.18 -3.00 -33.43
C GLY A 180 -14.84 -2.97 -31.95
N LYS A 181 -14.22 -4.04 -31.42
CA LYS A 181 -13.77 -4.11 -30.02
C LYS A 181 -12.67 -3.10 -29.71
N VAL A 182 -11.72 -2.86 -30.63
CA VAL A 182 -10.69 -1.82 -30.45
C VAL A 182 -11.30 -0.43 -30.42
N TYR A 183 -12.20 -0.11 -31.36
CA TYR A 183 -12.92 1.16 -31.36
C TYR A 183 -13.74 1.36 -30.08
N LEU A 184 -14.47 0.34 -29.62
CA LEU A 184 -15.26 0.43 -28.39
C LEU A 184 -14.39 0.71 -27.16
N TYR A 185 -13.24 0.03 -27.03
CA TYR A 185 -12.31 0.28 -25.93
C TYR A 185 -11.70 1.68 -26.03
N ARG A 186 -11.30 2.10 -27.24
CA ARG A 186 -10.75 3.44 -27.46
C ARG A 186 -11.78 4.54 -27.17
N ALA A 187 -13.05 4.35 -27.52
CA ALA A 187 -14.14 5.26 -27.19
C ALA A 187 -14.24 5.47 -25.67
N GLY A 188 -14.27 4.37 -24.91
CA GLY A 188 -14.28 4.40 -23.44
C GLY A 188 -13.00 4.98 -22.82
N TYR A 189 -11.88 4.99 -23.53
CA TYR A 189 -10.68 5.72 -23.09
C TYR A 189 -10.62 7.16 -23.60
N ARG A 190 -11.51 7.62 -24.48
CA ARG A 190 -11.52 9.00 -25.02
C ARG A 190 -12.58 9.89 -24.37
N THR A 191 -13.71 9.33 -23.94
CA THR A 191 -14.54 9.88 -22.84
C THR A 191 -13.67 10.17 -21.61
N THR A 192 -12.71 9.27 -21.51
CA THR A 192 -11.50 9.17 -20.74
C THR A 192 -10.49 10.29 -20.83
N ASP A 193 -9.47 10.08 -21.59
CA ASP A 193 -8.24 10.83 -21.51
C ASP A 193 -8.47 12.24 -22.10
N TYR A 194 -8.05 13.28 -21.39
CA TYR A 194 -8.10 14.66 -21.86
C TYR A 194 -6.69 15.15 -22.19
N LYS A 195 -6.55 15.92 -23.28
CA LYS A 195 -5.29 16.62 -23.59
C LYS A 195 -5.35 18.01 -22.98
N ALA A 196 -4.31 18.40 -22.26
CA ALA A 196 -4.08 19.79 -21.92
C ALA A 196 -3.61 20.53 -23.17
N ASN A 197 -4.45 21.41 -23.74
CA ASN A 197 -4.02 22.35 -24.77
C ASN A 197 -3.94 23.77 -24.18
N LYS A 198 -2.92 24.53 -24.60
CA LYS A 198 -2.68 25.93 -24.23
C LYS A 198 -3.71 26.86 -24.89
N LYS A 199 -4.87 27.08 -24.27
CA LYS A 199 -5.68 28.28 -24.52
C LYS A 199 -5.55 29.23 -23.33
N GLU A 200 -5.50 30.52 -23.61
CA GLU A 200 -5.14 31.58 -22.65
C GLU A 200 -6.26 31.92 -21.64
N ASP A 201 -7.45 31.36 -21.79
CA ASP A 201 -8.64 31.67 -20.98
C ASP A 201 -8.92 30.68 -19.83
N GLY A 202 -8.07 29.65 -19.65
CA GLY A 202 -8.16 28.73 -18.51
C GLY A 202 -9.34 27.75 -18.57
N THR A 203 -10.07 27.72 -19.68
CA THR A 203 -11.04 26.68 -20.00
C THR A 203 -10.50 25.89 -21.16
N ASP A 204 -10.01 24.66 -20.93
CA ASP A 204 -10.30 23.54 -21.84
C ASP A 204 -9.61 22.24 -21.41
N PHE A 205 -10.44 21.25 -21.12
CA PHE A 205 -10.12 19.85 -21.29
C PHE A 205 -10.70 19.44 -22.65
N GLU A 206 -9.88 19.34 -23.69
CA GLU A 206 -10.33 18.71 -24.95
C GLU A 206 -10.13 17.19 -24.84
N PRO A 207 -11.16 16.36 -25.10
CA PRO A 207 -11.01 14.92 -25.15
C PRO A 207 -9.84 14.53 -26.08
N THR A 208 -9.08 13.50 -25.72
CA THR A 208 -7.95 13.00 -26.54
C THR A 208 -8.34 12.57 -27.95
N GLY A 209 -9.65 12.41 -28.20
CA GLY A 209 -10.28 12.29 -29.52
C GLY A 209 -11.81 12.26 -29.40
N ASP A 210 -12.50 12.10 -30.51
CA ASP A 210 -13.97 12.03 -30.56
C ASP A 210 -14.46 10.60 -30.21
N ALA A 211 -14.96 10.43 -28.98
CA ALA A 211 -15.54 9.17 -28.53
C ALA A 211 -16.81 8.78 -29.31
N THR A 212 -17.61 9.75 -29.75
CA THR A 212 -18.83 9.50 -30.54
C THR A 212 -18.46 8.91 -31.90
N LYS A 213 -17.41 9.42 -32.54
CA LYS A 213 -16.86 8.84 -33.77
C LYS A 213 -16.45 7.38 -33.57
N ASP A 214 -15.79 7.05 -32.47
CA ASP A 214 -15.37 5.68 -32.19
C ASP A 214 -16.55 4.76 -31.85
N PHE A 215 -17.57 5.24 -31.11
CA PHE A 215 -18.80 4.47 -30.90
C PHE A 215 -19.52 4.16 -32.20
N ASN A 216 -19.60 5.13 -33.13
CA ASN A 216 -20.15 4.91 -34.46
C ASN A 216 -19.32 3.93 -35.30
N ALA A 217 -17.99 4.06 -35.28
CA ALA A 217 -17.10 3.13 -35.99
C ALA A 217 -17.23 1.70 -35.43
N ALA A 218 -17.30 1.54 -34.10
CA ALA A 218 -17.54 0.27 -33.45
C ALA A 218 -18.90 -0.34 -33.83
N LYS A 219 -19.96 0.47 -33.79
CA LYS A 219 -21.31 0.10 -34.20
C LYS A 219 -21.32 -0.48 -35.62
N GLU A 220 -20.75 0.23 -36.59
CA GLU A 220 -20.68 -0.20 -37.99
C GLU A 220 -20.01 -1.58 -38.12
N GLN A 221 -18.90 -1.80 -37.40
CA GLN A 221 -18.21 -3.10 -37.43
C GLN A 221 -19.09 -4.22 -36.85
N PHE A 222 -19.76 -3.98 -35.73
CA PHE A 222 -20.60 -4.99 -35.11
C PHE A 222 -21.88 -5.28 -35.90
N GLU A 223 -22.49 -4.29 -36.56
CA GLU A 223 -23.61 -4.48 -37.48
C GLU A 223 -23.22 -5.37 -38.67
N ALA A 224 -22.04 -5.13 -39.25
CA ALA A 224 -21.50 -5.96 -40.34
C ALA A 224 -21.30 -7.42 -39.90
N VAL A 225 -20.94 -7.66 -38.64
CA VAL A 225 -20.80 -9.02 -38.08
C VAL A 225 -22.16 -9.62 -37.76
N LYS A 226 -23.12 -8.82 -37.26
CA LYS A 226 -24.44 -9.28 -36.78
C LYS A 226 -25.15 -10.17 -37.81
N GLY A 227 -25.13 -9.78 -39.08
CA GLY A 227 -25.84 -10.47 -40.16
C GLY A 227 -25.29 -11.85 -40.57
N ASN A 228 -24.19 -12.32 -39.97
CA ASN A 228 -23.44 -13.49 -40.45
C ASN A 228 -23.34 -14.65 -39.45
N TYR A 229 -23.79 -14.44 -38.20
CA TYR A 229 -23.71 -15.42 -37.13
C TYR A 229 -25.06 -15.53 -36.41
N THR A 230 -25.26 -16.61 -35.65
CA THR A 230 -26.51 -16.85 -34.92
C THR A 230 -26.22 -17.38 -33.53
N LEU A 231 -27.05 -17.00 -32.56
CA LEU A 231 -26.99 -17.58 -31.22
C LEU A 231 -27.24 -19.09 -31.28
N MET A 232 -26.50 -19.85 -30.48
CA MET A 232 -26.78 -21.26 -30.25
C MET A 232 -28.15 -21.38 -29.60
N THR A 233 -28.94 -22.38 -30.03
CA THR A 233 -30.27 -22.65 -29.48
C THR A 233 -30.24 -22.76 -27.96
N GLU A 234 -29.27 -23.52 -27.44
CA GLU A 234 -29.04 -23.69 -26.00
C GLU A 234 -27.83 -22.86 -25.54
N PHE A 235 -27.98 -22.14 -24.42
CA PHE A 235 -26.89 -21.37 -23.83
C PHE A 235 -25.65 -22.23 -23.53
N ASN A 236 -25.85 -23.41 -22.96
CA ASN A 236 -24.75 -24.28 -22.55
C ASN A 236 -24.05 -24.98 -23.73
N ASP A 237 -24.70 -25.04 -24.91
CA ASP A 237 -24.09 -25.67 -26.09
C ASP A 237 -22.89 -24.92 -26.62
N VAL A 238 -22.75 -23.62 -26.27
CA VAL A 238 -21.56 -22.83 -26.60
C VAL A 238 -20.29 -23.52 -26.10
N TYR A 239 -20.33 -24.17 -24.92
CA TYR A 239 -19.17 -24.87 -24.35
C TYR A 239 -19.30 -26.39 -24.38
N ASN A 240 -20.27 -26.92 -25.14
CA ASN A 240 -20.47 -28.35 -25.28
C ASN A 240 -19.45 -28.92 -26.29
N PRO A 241 -18.49 -29.76 -25.86
CA PRO A 241 -17.43 -30.24 -26.73
C PRO A 241 -17.94 -31.12 -27.88
N PHE A 242 -19.10 -31.77 -27.73
CA PHE A 242 -19.75 -32.54 -28.81
C PHE A 242 -20.26 -31.66 -29.97
N LYS A 243 -20.52 -30.37 -29.68
CA LYS A 243 -21.07 -29.40 -30.64
C LYS A 243 -20.05 -28.36 -31.09
N LYS A 244 -18.79 -28.49 -30.66
CA LYS A 244 -17.72 -27.53 -30.94
C LYS A 244 -17.55 -27.18 -32.42
N GLU A 245 -17.57 -28.17 -33.33
CA GLU A 245 -17.43 -27.93 -34.77
C GLU A 245 -18.70 -27.34 -35.44
N LYS A 246 -19.83 -27.33 -34.72
CA LYS A 246 -21.12 -26.76 -35.16
C LYS A 246 -21.50 -25.50 -34.39
N ASN A 247 -20.56 -24.90 -33.65
CA ASN A 247 -20.84 -23.73 -32.84
C ASN A 247 -21.04 -22.49 -33.73
N THR A 248 -22.28 -22.02 -33.84
CA THR A 248 -22.67 -20.87 -34.68
C THR A 248 -22.40 -19.51 -34.02
N GLU A 249 -22.02 -19.49 -32.73
CA GLU A 249 -21.63 -18.26 -32.03
C GLU A 249 -20.14 -17.98 -32.08
N ALA A 250 -19.31 -18.99 -32.36
CA ALA A 250 -17.86 -18.87 -32.31
C ALA A 250 -17.33 -18.06 -33.50
N ILE A 251 -17.06 -16.77 -33.28
CA ILE A 251 -16.49 -15.88 -34.31
C ILE A 251 -14.97 -16.07 -34.41
N PHE A 252 -14.29 -16.08 -33.25
CA PHE A 252 -12.86 -16.39 -33.17
C PHE A 252 -12.54 -17.13 -31.88
N SER A 253 -11.82 -18.24 -32.00
CA SER A 253 -11.57 -19.14 -30.87
C SER A 253 -10.13 -19.63 -30.83
N ILE A 254 -9.59 -19.75 -29.64
CA ILE A 254 -8.35 -20.49 -29.39
C ILE A 254 -8.71 -21.97 -29.37
N LYS A 255 -8.11 -22.72 -30.31
CA LYS A 255 -8.42 -24.13 -30.51
C LYS A 255 -7.71 -25.01 -29.50
N ASN A 256 -8.49 -25.78 -28.74
CA ASN A 256 -8.00 -26.74 -27.75
C ASN A 256 -8.17 -28.18 -28.23
N SER A 257 -7.22 -29.05 -27.91
CA SER A 257 -7.26 -30.48 -28.22
C SER A 257 -6.59 -31.27 -27.11
N VAL A 258 -7.12 -32.46 -26.84
CA VAL A 258 -6.52 -33.44 -25.94
C VAL A 258 -6.49 -34.79 -26.65
N ASN A 259 -5.67 -35.73 -26.19
CA ASN A 259 -5.49 -37.04 -26.83
C ASN A 259 -5.03 -36.94 -28.30
N ASP A 260 -4.27 -35.89 -28.64
CA ASP A 260 -3.81 -35.53 -29.98
C ASP A 260 -2.36 -35.97 -30.28
N GLY A 261 -1.78 -36.80 -29.40
CA GLY A 261 -0.39 -37.25 -29.49
C GLY A 261 0.64 -36.34 -28.80
N ALA A 262 0.22 -35.19 -28.24
CA ALA A 262 1.10 -34.38 -27.40
C ALA A 262 1.23 -34.99 -25.97
N PRO A 263 2.45 -35.06 -25.39
CA PRO A 263 2.71 -35.84 -24.18
C PRO A 263 2.17 -35.26 -22.86
N GLY A 264 1.83 -33.97 -22.78
CA GLY A 264 1.42 -33.32 -21.51
C GLY A 264 0.06 -32.61 -21.55
N GLY A 265 -0.76 -32.82 -22.58
CA GLY A 265 -2.08 -32.17 -22.72
C GLY A 265 -2.02 -30.64 -22.79
N GLU A 266 -0.86 -30.09 -23.13
CA GLU A 266 -0.60 -28.65 -23.22
C GLU A 266 -1.39 -28.00 -24.36
N ASN A 267 -1.91 -28.84 -25.27
CA ASN A 267 -2.81 -28.41 -26.32
C ASN A 267 -4.26 -28.24 -25.86
N GLY A 268 -4.63 -28.70 -24.68
CA GLY A 268 -5.96 -28.46 -24.09
C GLY A 268 -6.04 -27.09 -23.40
N ASP A 269 -7.08 -26.89 -22.59
CA ASP A 269 -7.24 -25.70 -21.73
C ASP A 269 -6.26 -25.66 -20.54
N ALA A 270 -4.95 -25.74 -20.82
CA ALA A 270 -3.88 -25.81 -19.82
C ALA A 270 -3.78 -24.53 -18.97
N GLY A 271 -4.14 -23.37 -19.53
CA GLY A 271 -4.20 -22.10 -18.80
C GLY A 271 -5.22 -22.07 -17.67
N SER A 272 -6.18 -23.00 -17.68
CA SER A 272 -7.18 -23.20 -16.63
C SER A 272 -6.88 -24.41 -15.73
N ALA A 273 -5.66 -24.94 -15.74
CA ALA A 273 -5.27 -26.13 -14.98
C ALA A 273 -5.59 -26.06 -13.46
N LEU A 274 -5.56 -24.86 -12.86
CA LEU A 274 -5.89 -24.66 -11.44
C LEU A 274 -7.40 -24.66 -11.15
N ASN A 275 -8.23 -24.47 -12.18
CA ASN A 275 -9.64 -24.13 -12.05
C ASN A 275 -10.56 -25.36 -11.91
N TYR A 276 -10.00 -26.57 -11.76
CA TYR A 276 -10.81 -27.75 -11.47
C TYR A 276 -11.22 -27.78 -10.00
N VAL A 277 -12.40 -28.32 -9.75
CA VAL A 277 -12.97 -28.49 -8.41
C VAL A 277 -12.03 -29.32 -7.54
N ASN A 278 -11.79 -28.88 -6.31
CA ASN A 278 -10.89 -29.60 -5.39
C ASN A 278 -11.56 -30.83 -4.81
N GLY A 279 -10.96 -32.02 -4.97
CA GLY A 279 -11.56 -33.28 -4.52
C GLY A 279 -12.87 -33.63 -5.25
N GLY A 280 -13.14 -32.93 -6.36
CA GLY A 280 -14.34 -33.10 -7.17
C GLY A 280 -14.03 -33.62 -8.58
N PRO A 281 -14.96 -33.46 -9.52
CA PRO A 281 -14.84 -34.00 -10.88
C PRO A 281 -13.50 -33.69 -11.56
N ALA A 282 -12.86 -34.66 -12.22
CA ALA A 282 -11.60 -34.45 -12.97
C ALA A 282 -11.29 -35.62 -13.91
N GLY A 283 -12.34 -36.21 -14.49
CA GLY A 283 -12.29 -37.51 -15.15
C GLY A 283 -13.04 -38.56 -14.35
N GLU A 284 -12.73 -39.83 -14.60
CA GLU A 284 -13.46 -40.96 -14.00
C GLU A 284 -13.14 -41.18 -12.51
N ASP A 285 -11.95 -40.79 -12.07
CA ASP A 285 -11.42 -41.00 -10.72
C ASP A 285 -11.90 -39.96 -9.69
N GLY A 286 -12.51 -38.86 -10.13
CA GLY A 286 -13.08 -37.83 -9.25
C GLY A 286 -12.06 -37.10 -8.37
N ASN A 287 -10.79 -37.04 -8.77
CA ASN A 287 -9.71 -36.41 -7.99
C ASN A 287 -9.25 -35.09 -8.62
N GLY A 288 -10.13 -34.10 -8.61
CA GLY A 288 -9.84 -32.77 -9.13
C GLY A 288 -8.99 -31.91 -8.21
N CYS A 289 -8.19 -31.04 -8.84
CA CYS A 289 -7.39 -30.01 -8.19
C CYS A 289 -7.45 -28.76 -9.07
N CYS A 290 -7.53 -27.54 -8.54
CA CYS A 290 -7.05 -27.16 -7.21
C CYS A 290 -7.97 -26.24 -6.43
N GLY A 291 -9.22 -26.08 -6.87
CA GLY A 291 -10.22 -25.23 -6.21
C GLY A 291 -9.96 -23.73 -6.35
N PHE A 292 -9.27 -23.31 -7.42
CA PHE A 292 -9.17 -21.91 -7.81
C PHE A 292 -10.41 -21.46 -8.58
N TYR A 293 -10.50 -20.15 -8.82
CA TYR A 293 -11.51 -19.54 -9.68
C TYR A 293 -12.94 -19.75 -9.12
N ALA A 294 -13.11 -19.38 -7.85
CA ALA A 294 -14.29 -19.63 -7.03
C ALA A 294 -15.32 -18.47 -7.15
N PRO A 295 -16.51 -18.69 -7.76
CA PRO A 295 -17.51 -17.64 -7.92
C PRO A 295 -17.93 -16.97 -6.62
N THR A 296 -18.20 -15.66 -6.68
CA THR A 296 -18.64 -14.88 -5.52
C THR A 296 -20.15 -15.00 -5.30
N GLU A 297 -20.59 -14.65 -4.10
CA GLU A 297 -22.02 -14.47 -3.81
C GLU A 297 -22.63 -13.30 -4.60
N SER A 298 -21.83 -12.29 -4.92
CA SER A 298 -22.24 -11.15 -5.76
C SER A 298 -22.62 -11.63 -7.16
N LEU A 299 -21.80 -12.48 -7.78
CA LEU A 299 -22.14 -13.05 -9.08
C LEU A 299 -23.37 -13.94 -8.99
N ALA A 300 -23.41 -14.86 -8.02
CA ALA A 300 -24.54 -15.78 -7.88
C ALA A 300 -25.86 -15.03 -7.64
N SER A 301 -25.83 -13.95 -6.87
CA SER A 301 -27.01 -13.12 -6.60
C SER A 301 -27.42 -12.24 -7.78
N ALA A 302 -26.52 -11.93 -8.71
CA ALA A 302 -26.86 -11.16 -9.92
C ALA A 302 -27.86 -11.91 -10.83
N TYR A 303 -27.92 -13.24 -10.74
CA TYR A 303 -28.88 -14.08 -11.47
C TYR A 303 -30.27 -14.14 -10.81
N MET A 304 -30.49 -13.46 -9.68
CA MET A 304 -31.82 -13.39 -9.06
C MET A 304 -32.78 -12.62 -9.97
N THR A 305 -33.98 -13.15 -10.15
CA THR A 305 -35.04 -12.51 -10.93
C THR A 305 -36.28 -12.22 -10.10
N THR A 306 -37.09 -11.27 -10.58
CA THR A 306 -38.43 -11.02 -10.06
C THR A 306 -39.38 -12.13 -10.51
N LYS A 307 -40.61 -12.15 -9.98
CA LYS A 307 -41.68 -13.02 -10.49
C LYS A 307 -41.97 -12.80 -11.97
N ASP A 308 -41.72 -11.59 -12.46
CA ASP A 308 -41.84 -11.21 -13.87
C ASP A 308 -40.60 -11.56 -14.69
N GLY A 309 -39.60 -12.23 -14.12
CA GLY A 309 -38.39 -12.69 -14.82
C GLY A 309 -37.38 -11.61 -15.17
N LEU A 310 -37.47 -10.42 -14.56
CA LEU A 310 -36.48 -9.35 -14.73
C LEU A 310 -35.40 -9.40 -13.64
N PRO A 311 -34.15 -8.96 -13.90
CA PRO A 311 -33.09 -9.03 -12.91
C PRO A 311 -33.35 -8.18 -11.65
N VAL A 312 -32.96 -8.67 -10.48
CA VAL A 312 -33.07 -7.95 -9.20
C VAL A 312 -31.73 -7.28 -8.85
N LEU A 313 -31.68 -5.95 -8.90
CA LEU A 313 -30.50 -5.19 -8.47
C LEU A 313 -30.34 -5.26 -6.94
N GLY A 314 -29.15 -5.66 -6.46
CA GLY A 314 -28.89 -5.80 -5.03
C GLY A 314 -29.58 -6.99 -4.36
N GLY A 315 -30.12 -7.92 -5.16
CA GLY A 315 -30.69 -9.17 -4.65
C GLY A 315 -29.67 -10.00 -3.90
N LYS A 316 -30.15 -10.92 -3.06
CA LYS A 316 -29.30 -11.85 -2.30
C LYS A 316 -29.92 -13.23 -2.33
N ILE A 317 -29.19 -14.21 -2.86
CA ILE A 317 -29.62 -15.59 -2.87
C ILE A 317 -29.17 -16.32 -1.59
N THR A 318 -29.85 -17.43 -1.29
CA THR A 318 -29.48 -18.29 -0.16
C THR A 318 -28.15 -18.97 -0.46
N THR A 319 -27.18 -18.83 0.44
CA THR A 319 -25.79 -19.30 0.30
C THR A 319 -25.44 -20.29 1.42
N ASP A 320 -24.58 -21.25 1.12
CA ASP A 320 -24.01 -22.18 2.10
C ASP A 320 -22.64 -21.71 2.63
N PHE A 321 -22.30 -20.44 2.43
CA PHE A 321 -21.13 -19.81 3.02
C PHE A 321 -21.08 -20.02 4.55
N GLY A 322 -19.90 -20.39 5.04
CA GLY A 322 -19.67 -20.71 6.45
C GLY A 322 -20.24 -22.07 6.90
N LYS A 323 -20.92 -22.83 6.03
CA LYS A 323 -21.44 -24.17 6.35
C LYS A 323 -20.49 -25.28 5.89
N GLY A 324 -20.37 -26.32 6.70
CA GLY A 324 -19.75 -27.59 6.35
C GLY A 324 -20.66 -28.49 5.52
N THR A 325 -20.08 -29.52 4.91
CA THR A 325 -20.78 -30.48 4.02
C THR A 325 -21.93 -31.22 4.70
N LYS A 326 -21.86 -31.44 6.02
CA LYS A 326 -22.90 -32.15 6.79
C LYS A 326 -23.99 -31.23 7.35
N ASP A 327 -23.81 -29.92 7.29
CA ASP A 327 -24.77 -28.97 7.87
C ASP A 327 -26.04 -28.91 7.01
N ALA A 328 -27.21 -28.78 7.64
CA ALA A 328 -28.46 -28.63 6.91
C ALA A 328 -28.43 -27.36 6.02
N PHE A 329 -28.81 -27.54 4.75
CA PHE A 329 -28.87 -26.47 3.77
C PHE A 329 -29.94 -26.75 2.72
N THR A 330 -30.73 -25.73 2.40
CA THR A 330 -31.70 -25.76 1.31
C THR A 330 -31.29 -24.70 0.28
N PRO A 331 -31.12 -25.07 -1.01
CA PRO A 331 -30.83 -24.13 -2.06
C PRO A 331 -31.89 -23.03 -2.16
N HIS A 332 -31.52 -21.89 -2.73
CA HIS A 332 -32.43 -20.77 -2.94
C HIS A 332 -33.70 -21.19 -3.71
N SER A 333 -34.87 -20.82 -3.19
CA SER A 333 -36.17 -21.30 -3.68
C SER A 333 -36.94 -20.31 -4.56
N LYS A 334 -36.54 -19.03 -4.60
CA LYS A 334 -37.18 -18.02 -5.45
C LYS A 334 -36.63 -18.06 -6.87
N GLU A 335 -37.20 -17.22 -7.72
CA GLU A 335 -36.94 -17.09 -9.15
C GLU A 335 -35.46 -16.77 -9.46
N LEU A 336 -34.88 -17.55 -10.37
CA LEU A 336 -33.51 -17.40 -10.85
C LEU A 336 -33.46 -17.42 -12.38
N ASP A 337 -32.50 -16.72 -12.95
CA ASP A 337 -32.12 -16.86 -14.36
C ASP A 337 -31.46 -18.24 -14.58
N PRO A 338 -31.89 -19.03 -15.60
CA PRO A 338 -31.40 -20.40 -15.82
C PRO A 338 -29.90 -20.50 -16.08
N ARG A 339 -29.24 -19.42 -16.54
CA ARG A 339 -27.80 -19.42 -16.81
C ARG A 339 -26.95 -19.65 -15.56
N ILE A 340 -27.48 -19.36 -14.35
CA ILE A 340 -26.75 -19.54 -13.09
C ILE A 340 -26.21 -20.96 -12.93
N ASP A 341 -27.03 -21.97 -13.23
CA ASP A 341 -26.70 -23.38 -12.95
C ASP A 341 -25.97 -24.07 -14.10
N TYR A 342 -25.76 -23.36 -15.21
CA TYR A 342 -24.76 -23.71 -16.23
C TYR A 342 -23.42 -23.02 -15.97
N THR A 343 -23.42 -21.95 -15.18
CA THR A 343 -22.23 -21.13 -14.91
C THR A 343 -21.53 -21.52 -13.61
N ILE A 344 -22.30 -21.73 -12.54
CA ILE A 344 -21.85 -21.90 -11.16
C ILE A 344 -22.29 -23.28 -10.63
N GLY A 345 -21.39 -23.98 -9.95
CA GLY A 345 -21.72 -25.15 -9.13
C GLY A 345 -22.24 -24.70 -7.76
N ARG A 346 -23.49 -25.05 -7.43
CA ARG A 346 -24.16 -24.68 -6.17
C ARG A 346 -24.58 -25.92 -5.41
N ARG A 347 -24.40 -25.92 -4.09
CA ARG A 347 -24.73 -27.07 -3.22
C ARG A 347 -26.17 -27.54 -3.44
N GLY A 348 -26.37 -28.85 -3.62
CA GLY A 348 -27.68 -29.46 -3.85
C GLY A 348 -28.26 -29.27 -5.26
N ILE A 349 -27.46 -28.74 -6.19
CA ILE A 349 -27.80 -28.62 -7.61
C ILE A 349 -26.90 -29.59 -8.42
N PRO A 350 -27.42 -30.29 -9.44
CA PRO A 350 -26.63 -31.20 -10.26
C PRO A 350 -25.41 -30.54 -10.90
N PHE A 351 -24.26 -31.20 -10.82
CA PHE A 351 -23.02 -30.81 -11.49
C PHE A 351 -22.77 -31.77 -12.67
N PHE A 352 -23.38 -31.48 -13.82
CA PHE A 352 -23.45 -32.39 -14.96
C PHE A 352 -24.00 -33.77 -14.54
N ASP A 353 -23.33 -34.84 -14.92
CA ASP A 353 -23.60 -36.25 -14.63
C ASP A 353 -22.74 -36.79 -13.45
N TYR A 354 -22.15 -35.91 -12.64
CA TYR A 354 -21.38 -36.28 -11.44
C TYR A 354 -22.24 -36.33 -10.15
N GLY A 355 -23.53 -36.01 -10.24
CA GLY A 355 -24.43 -35.87 -9.10
C GLY A 355 -24.53 -34.44 -8.57
N ASP A 356 -25.21 -34.28 -7.43
CA ASP A 356 -25.41 -32.96 -6.81
C ASP A 356 -24.11 -32.43 -6.19
N HIS A 357 -23.88 -31.13 -6.35
CA HIS A 357 -22.72 -30.48 -5.75
C HIS A 357 -22.79 -30.57 -4.20
N PRO A 358 -21.76 -31.08 -3.50
CA PRO A 358 -21.79 -31.32 -2.05
C PRO A 358 -21.55 -30.06 -1.21
N GLY A 359 -21.08 -28.96 -1.82
CA GLY A 359 -20.75 -27.72 -1.12
C GLY A 359 -19.30 -27.74 -0.64
N LYS A 360 -19.06 -27.56 0.67
CA LYS A 360 -17.71 -27.35 1.23
C LYS A 360 -16.68 -28.41 0.84
N GLU A 361 -17.08 -29.67 0.68
CA GLU A 361 -16.20 -30.77 0.26
C GLU A 361 -15.46 -30.50 -1.06
N TRP A 362 -16.11 -29.77 -1.98
CA TRP A 362 -15.57 -29.39 -3.28
C TRP A 362 -14.90 -28.02 -3.30
N SER A 363 -14.88 -27.31 -2.17
CA SER A 363 -14.25 -25.99 -2.01
C SER A 363 -13.00 -26.07 -1.13
N ARG A 364 -11.87 -25.62 -1.69
CA ARG A 364 -10.58 -25.52 -0.98
C ARG A 364 -10.38 -24.18 -0.25
N GLY A 365 -11.28 -23.22 -0.49
CA GLY A 365 -11.17 -21.84 0.00
C GLY A 365 -11.14 -21.72 1.53
N GLY A 366 -10.52 -20.64 2.03
CA GLY A 366 -10.50 -20.27 3.45
C GLY A 366 -11.85 -19.75 3.97
N LYS A 367 -11.87 -19.20 5.19
CA LYS A 367 -13.10 -18.69 5.85
C LYS A 367 -13.77 -17.53 5.10
N ASP A 368 -13.03 -16.83 4.26
CA ASP A 368 -13.50 -15.63 3.54
C ASP A 368 -14.00 -15.95 2.13
N GLN A 369 -14.08 -17.23 1.76
CA GLN A 369 -14.49 -17.68 0.44
C GLN A 369 -15.66 -18.67 0.54
N GLY A 370 -16.64 -18.53 -0.34
CA GLY A 370 -17.81 -19.41 -0.39
C GLY A 370 -17.51 -20.82 -0.91
N ASN A 371 -18.58 -21.61 -0.99
CA ASN A 371 -18.50 -23.00 -1.46
C ASN A 371 -18.90 -23.16 -2.94
N TYR A 372 -19.14 -22.05 -3.65
CA TYR A 372 -19.41 -22.10 -5.08
C TYR A 372 -18.16 -22.50 -5.86
N THR A 373 -18.38 -23.25 -6.94
CA THR A 373 -17.32 -23.68 -7.85
C THR A 373 -17.64 -23.25 -9.28
N ARG A 374 -16.62 -23.13 -10.14
CA ARG A 374 -16.85 -22.91 -11.57
C ARG A 374 -17.48 -24.16 -12.20
N LYS A 375 -18.55 -23.96 -12.96
CA LYS A 375 -19.16 -25.00 -13.81
C LYS A 375 -19.03 -24.70 -15.31
N LYS A 376 -18.95 -23.42 -15.70
CA LYS A 376 -18.72 -23.02 -17.09
C LYS A 376 -17.35 -23.49 -17.60
N ARG A 377 -17.26 -23.92 -18.85
CA ARG A 377 -16.03 -24.47 -19.47
C ARG A 377 -15.47 -25.69 -18.72
N TYR A 378 -16.38 -26.55 -18.29
CA TYR A 378 -16.13 -27.82 -17.64
C TYR A 378 -16.79 -28.93 -18.46
N ILE A 379 -16.28 -30.15 -18.36
CA ILE A 379 -16.80 -31.30 -19.12
C ILE A 379 -17.56 -32.28 -18.23
N SER A 380 -18.62 -32.89 -18.77
CA SER A 380 -19.31 -34.02 -18.17
C SER A 380 -18.43 -35.28 -18.14
N LYS A 381 -18.80 -36.27 -17.34
CA LYS A 381 -18.20 -37.61 -17.31
C LYS A 381 -18.37 -38.30 -18.66
N GLU A 382 -19.52 -38.14 -19.30
CA GLU A 382 -19.77 -38.59 -20.67
C GLU A 382 -18.80 -37.97 -21.68
N ALA A 383 -18.62 -36.64 -21.66
CA ALA A 383 -17.69 -35.96 -22.56
C ALA A 383 -16.23 -36.38 -22.31
N TYR A 384 -15.87 -36.60 -21.04
CA TYR A 384 -14.55 -37.12 -20.70
C TYR A 384 -14.33 -38.52 -21.32
N LYS A 385 -15.28 -39.44 -21.15
CA LYS A 385 -15.24 -40.80 -21.73
C LYS A 385 -15.20 -40.80 -23.26
N ALA A 386 -15.85 -39.81 -23.88
CA ALA A 386 -15.81 -39.62 -25.33
C ALA A 386 -14.48 -39.04 -25.85
N GLY A 387 -13.48 -38.83 -24.98
CA GLY A 387 -12.15 -38.39 -25.37
C GLY A 387 -11.94 -36.87 -25.39
N TYR A 388 -12.91 -36.08 -24.93
CA TYR A 388 -12.78 -34.61 -24.82
C TYR A 388 -12.08 -34.14 -23.55
N GLY A 389 -11.74 -35.07 -22.66
CA GLY A 389 -10.94 -34.82 -21.46
C GLY A 389 -9.70 -35.70 -21.43
N ALA A 390 -8.66 -35.22 -20.76
CA ALA A 390 -7.47 -35.99 -20.45
C ALA A 390 -6.88 -35.52 -19.12
N LYS A 391 -6.15 -36.40 -18.44
CA LYS A 391 -5.37 -36.07 -17.24
C LYS A 391 -3.96 -36.64 -17.40
N PRO A 392 -3.13 -36.04 -18.29
CA PRO A 392 -1.81 -36.58 -18.63
C PRO A 392 -0.80 -36.42 -17.50
N THR A 393 -1.02 -35.47 -16.58
CA THR A 393 -0.16 -35.23 -15.41
C THR A 393 -1.03 -34.99 -14.16
N TRP A 394 -0.57 -34.15 -13.23
CA TRP A 394 -1.29 -33.80 -12.00
C TRP A 394 -2.53 -32.94 -12.25
N HIS A 395 -2.60 -32.23 -13.39
CA HIS A 395 -3.75 -31.39 -13.73
C HIS A 395 -4.58 -31.99 -14.88
N PRO A 396 -5.91 -31.87 -14.85
CA PRO A 396 -6.75 -32.24 -15.98
C PRO A 396 -6.69 -31.18 -17.09
N ALA A 397 -7.01 -31.60 -18.30
CA ALA A 397 -7.15 -30.77 -19.49
C ALA A 397 -8.42 -31.20 -20.25
N ASN A 398 -9.01 -30.27 -20.99
CA ASN A 398 -10.18 -30.54 -21.83
C ASN A 398 -10.06 -29.86 -23.20
N ALA A 399 -10.85 -30.34 -24.15
CA ALA A 399 -10.88 -29.88 -25.54
C ALA A 399 -11.90 -28.76 -25.83
N ILE A 400 -12.50 -28.15 -24.80
CA ILE A 400 -13.41 -27.00 -24.99
C ILE A 400 -12.59 -25.82 -25.50
N ASP A 401 -13.00 -25.25 -26.64
CA ASP A 401 -12.35 -24.06 -27.20
C ASP A 401 -12.59 -22.84 -26.31
N TYR A 402 -11.61 -21.92 -26.29
CA TYR A 402 -11.84 -20.61 -25.70
C TYR A 402 -12.29 -19.63 -26.78
N HIS A 403 -13.56 -19.24 -26.72
CA HIS A 403 -14.15 -18.26 -27.63
C HIS A 403 -13.74 -16.84 -27.22
N VAL A 404 -12.72 -16.31 -27.89
CA VAL A 404 -12.21 -14.94 -27.65
C VAL A 404 -13.25 -13.88 -28.02
N ILE A 405 -14.01 -14.17 -29.08
CA ILE A 405 -15.16 -13.38 -29.51
C ILE A 405 -16.27 -14.37 -29.88
N ARG A 406 -17.43 -14.18 -29.26
CA ARG A 406 -18.66 -14.90 -29.59
C ARG A 406 -19.78 -13.94 -29.94
N TYR A 407 -20.77 -14.45 -30.67
CA TYR A 407 -21.84 -13.64 -31.23
C TYR A 407 -22.64 -12.87 -30.16
N ALA A 408 -22.94 -13.47 -29.00
CA ALA A 408 -23.61 -12.73 -27.92
C ALA A 408 -22.76 -11.55 -27.37
N ASP A 409 -21.42 -11.67 -27.33
CA ASP A 409 -20.54 -10.54 -26.98
C ASP A 409 -20.69 -9.41 -28.01
N VAL A 410 -20.74 -9.74 -29.30
CA VAL A 410 -20.98 -8.77 -30.38
C VAL A 410 -22.34 -8.09 -30.25
N LEU A 411 -23.42 -8.83 -30.01
CA LEU A 411 -24.76 -8.26 -29.81
C LEU A 411 -24.79 -7.27 -28.64
N LEU A 412 -24.13 -7.61 -27.53
CA LEU A 412 -24.15 -6.76 -26.34
C LEU A 412 -23.15 -5.60 -26.43
N MET A 413 -22.04 -5.75 -27.15
CA MET A 413 -21.16 -4.61 -27.50
C MET A 413 -21.87 -3.66 -28.47
N LEU A 414 -22.64 -4.18 -29.43
CA LEU A 414 -23.48 -3.37 -30.31
C LEU A 414 -24.57 -2.66 -29.51
N ALA A 415 -25.21 -3.34 -28.55
CA ALA A 415 -26.18 -2.71 -27.65
C ALA A 415 -25.55 -1.57 -26.84
N GLU A 416 -24.31 -1.74 -26.37
CA GLU A 416 -23.55 -0.66 -25.70
C GLU A 416 -23.32 0.52 -26.66
N CYS A 417 -22.91 0.27 -27.91
CA CYS A 417 -22.79 1.33 -28.91
C CYS A 417 -24.13 2.05 -29.16
N GLU A 418 -25.24 1.31 -29.32
CA GLU A 418 -26.58 1.88 -29.55
C GLU A 418 -27.02 2.78 -28.38
N VAL A 419 -26.71 2.40 -27.14
CA VAL A 419 -26.93 3.28 -25.98
C VAL A 419 -26.16 4.58 -26.10
N GLU A 420 -24.87 4.51 -26.44
CA GLU A 420 -24.02 5.69 -26.49
C GLU A 420 -24.36 6.63 -27.65
N VAL A 421 -24.78 6.10 -28.80
CA VAL A 421 -25.26 6.91 -29.94
C VAL A 421 -26.71 7.39 -29.79
N GLY A 422 -27.48 6.84 -28.83
CA GLY A 422 -28.81 7.35 -28.43
C GLY A 422 -30.01 6.59 -28.98
N THR A 423 -29.82 5.39 -29.52
CA THR A 423 -30.83 4.51 -30.13
C THR A 423 -31.27 3.43 -29.14
N LEU A 424 -31.95 3.83 -28.07
CA LEU A 424 -32.25 2.97 -26.91
C LEU A 424 -33.18 1.77 -27.23
N SER A 425 -34.09 1.90 -28.19
CA SER A 425 -34.95 0.81 -28.65
C SER A 425 -34.14 -0.32 -29.30
N ASN A 426 -33.15 0.03 -30.13
CA ASN A 426 -32.22 -0.95 -30.71
C ASN A 426 -31.41 -1.67 -29.62
N ALA A 427 -30.92 -0.93 -28.63
CA ALA A 427 -30.22 -1.53 -27.48
C ALA A 427 -31.13 -2.51 -26.72
N THR A 428 -32.40 -2.16 -26.53
CA THR A 428 -33.41 -3.04 -25.89
C THR A 428 -33.62 -4.32 -26.71
N ALA A 429 -33.78 -4.20 -28.02
CA ALA A 429 -33.97 -5.34 -28.92
C ALA A 429 -32.76 -6.31 -28.90
N LEU A 430 -31.53 -5.78 -28.93
CA LEU A 430 -30.30 -6.58 -28.88
C LEU A 430 -30.12 -7.31 -27.55
N VAL A 431 -30.42 -6.66 -26.42
CA VAL A 431 -30.44 -7.30 -25.10
C VAL A 431 -31.49 -8.40 -25.06
N ASN A 432 -32.67 -8.15 -25.61
CA ASN A 432 -33.75 -9.13 -25.67
C ASN A 432 -33.43 -10.33 -26.57
N GLU A 433 -32.63 -10.18 -27.62
CA GLU A 433 -32.15 -11.31 -28.45
C GLU A 433 -31.39 -12.34 -27.59
N VAL A 434 -30.48 -11.86 -26.74
CA VAL A 434 -29.72 -12.71 -25.79
C VAL A 434 -30.61 -13.28 -24.70
N ARG A 435 -31.49 -12.46 -24.10
CA ARG A 435 -32.41 -12.90 -23.04
C ARG A 435 -33.42 -13.94 -23.54
N ASN A 436 -33.91 -13.79 -24.77
CA ASN A 436 -34.83 -14.76 -25.37
C ASN A 436 -34.17 -16.12 -25.56
N ARG A 437 -32.89 -16.16 -25.97
CA ARG A 437 -32.13 -17.42 -25.98
C ARG A 437 -32.03 -18.02 -24.59
N ALA A 438 -31.66 -17.23 -23.59
CA ALA A 438 -31.55 -17.72 -22.21
C ALA A 438 -32.89 -18.24 -21.67
N LYS A 439 -34.01 -17.60 -22.06
CA LYS A 439 -35.38 -18.05 -21.76
C LYS A 439 -35.76 -19.35 -22.45
N SER A 440 -35.39 -19.52 -23.72
CA SER A 440 -35.73 -20.72 -24.49
C SER A 440 -34.81 -21.91 -24.21
N SER A 441 -33.66 -21.67 -23.59
CA SER A 441 -32.71 -22.74 -23.23
C SER A 441 -33.33 -23.70 -22.23
N GLU A 442 -33.07 -24.98 -22.39
CA GLU A 442 -33.56 -26.02 -21.50
C GLU A 442 -33.04 -25.78 -20.07
N PRO A 443 -33.91 -25.73 -19.06
CA PRO A 443 -33.47 -25.59 -17.68
C PRO A 443 -32.69 -26.83 -17.25
N LEU A 444 -31.70 -26.64 -16.37
CA LEU A 444 -31.01 -27.78 -15.76
C LEU A 444 -32.01 -28.62 -14.97
N LYS A 445 -31.96 -29.94 -15.17
CA LYS A 445 -32.85 -30.91 -14.52
C LYS A 445 -32.12 -31.78 -13.51
N LYS A 446 -32.85 -32.23 -12.49
CA LYS A 446 -32.43 -33.32 -11.60
C LYS A 446 -32.60 -34.66 -12.29
N ALA A 447 -32.10 -35.72 -11.66
CA ALA A 447 -32.21 -37.09 -12.18
C ALA A 447 -33.66 -37.56 -12.39
N ASP A 448 -34.63 -36.99 -11.68
CA ASP A 448 -36.06 -37.27 -11.83
C ASP A 448 -36.74 -36.46 -12.97
N GLY A 449 -35.99 -35.65 -13.71
CA GLY A 449 -36.48 -34.82 -14.82
C GLY A 449 -37.09 -33.49 -14.39
N THR A 450 -37.21 -33.20 -13.09
CA THR A 450 -37.72 -31.90 -12.59
C THR A 450 -36.66 -30.80 -12.71
N PRO A 451 -37.05 -29.52 -12.88
CA PRO A 451 -36.10 -28.41 -12.84
C PRO A 451 -35.30 -28.37 -11.52
N ALA A 452 -33.99 -28.15 -11.62
CA ALA A 452 -33.11 -28.15 -10.46
C ALA A 452 -33.31 -26.95 -9.52
N ALA A 453 -33.81 -25.84 -10.04
CA ALA A 453 -34.24 -24.67 -9.27
C ALA A 453 -35.47 -24.01 -9.92
N ASN A 454 -36.01 -22.98 -9.27
CA ASN A 454 -37.13 -22.20 -9.79
C ASN A 454 -36.63 -21.20 -10.85
N TYR A 455 -36.57 -21.62 -12.11
CA TYR A 455 -36.07 -20.78 -13.20
C TYR A 455 -37.15 -19.88 -13.79
N LYS A 456 -36.87 -18.57 -13.89
CA LYS A 456 -37.75 -17.58 -14.50
C LYS A 456 -36.95 -16.42 -15.07
N ILE A 457 -37.08 -16.21 -16.37
CA ILE A 457 -36.46 -15.10 -17.10
C ILE A 457 -37.45 -14.61 -18.18
N GLU A 458 -37.55 -13.30 -18.37
CA GLU A 458 -38.37 -12.68 -19.41
C GLU A 458 -37.59 -11.55 -20.12
N PRO A 459 -37.85 -11.29 -21.42
CA PRO A 459 -37.33 -10.11 -22.09
C PRO A 459 -37.94 -8.83 -21.50
N TYR A 460 -37.27 -7.69 -21.68
CA TYR A 460 -37.83 -6.38 -21.36
C TYR A 460 -38.98 -6.07 -22.33
N THR A 461 -40.15 -5.73 -21.80
CA THR A 461 -41.35 -5.44 -22.61
C THR A 461 -41.46 -3.98 -23.04
N ALA A 462 -40.76 -3.08 -22.36
CA ALA A 462 -40.67 -1.67 -22.68
C ALA A 462 -39.23 -1.28 -23.05
N ASP A 463 -39.10 -0.31 -23.95
CA ASP A 463 -37.82 0.30 -24.29
C ASP A 463 -37.15 0.92 -23.07
N PHE A 464 -35.82 0.92 -23.06
CA PHE A 464 -35.04 1.59 -22.03
C PHE A 464 -35.31 3.10 -22.02
N THR A 465 -35.46 3.67 -20.83
CA THR A 465 -36.03 5.01 -20.65
C THR A 465 -34.98 6.13 -20.66
N SER A 466 -33.71 5.81 -20.41
CA SER A 466 -32.60 6.75 -20.48
C SER A 466 -31.28 6.05 -20.82
N LYS A 467 -30.28 6.79 -21.31
CA LYS A 467 -28.93 6.25 -21.54
C LYS A 467 -28.32 5.65 -20.29
N GLU A 468 -28.58 6.23 -19.12
CA GLU A 468 -28.05 5.74 -17.84
C GLU A 468 -28.66 4.39 -17.45
N ASP A 469 -29.98 4.28 -17.51
CA ASP A 469 -30.72 3.04 -17.24
C ASP A 469 -30.34 1.94 -18.25
N ALA A 470 -30.33 2.29 -19.54
CA ALA A 470 -29.95 1.39 -20.62
C ALA A 470 -28.53 0.84 -20.43
N ARG A 471 -27.56 1.70 -20.10
CA ARG A 471 -26.17 1.30 -19.83
C ARG A 471 -26.11 0.33 -18.65
N GLY A 472 -26.88 0.56 -17.60
CA GLY A 472 -26.99 -0.36 -16.46
C GLY A 472 -27.49 -1.75 -16.88
N LYS A 473 -28.57 -1.80 -17.67
CA LYS A 473 -29.20 -3.04 -18.14
C LYS A 473 -28.32 -3.81 -19.14
N VAL A 474 -27.72 -3.13 -20.11
CA VAL A 474 -26.77 -3.75 -21.08
C VAL A 474 -25.58 -4.34 -20.33
N ARG A 475 -24.99 -3.59 -19.39
CA ARG A 475 -23.82 -4.06 -18.61
C ARG A 475 -24.18 -5.21 -17.66
N LEU A 476 -25.39 -5.22 -17.11
CA LEU A 476 -25.87 -6.36 -16.32
C LEU A 476 -26.05 -7.59 -17.21
N GLU A 477 -26.70 -7.45 -18.36
CA GLU A 477 -26.88 -8.57 -19.29
C GLU A 477 -25.52 -9.13 -19.76
N ARG A 478 -24.55 -8.27 -20.06
CA ARG A 478 -23.15 -8.67 -20.33
C ARG A 478 -22.55 -9.48 -19.19
N ARG A 479 -22.76 -9.06 -17.93
CA ARG A 479 -22.28 -9.81 -16.75
C ARG A 479 -22.89 -11.21 -16.70
N LEU A 480 -24.22 -11.32 -16.81
CA LEU A 480 -24.92 -12.61 -16.71
C LEU A 480 -24.54 -13.57 -17.84
N GLU A 481 -24.42 -13.02 -19.05
CA GLU A 481 -24.11 -13.78 -20.26
C GLU A 481 -22.64 -14.22 -20.27
N LEU A 482 -21.70 -13.31 -19.96
CA LEU A 482 -20.26 -13.50 -20.11
C LEU A 482 -19.53 -13.92 -18.82
N ALA A 483 -20.27 -14.19 -17.74
CA ALA A 483 -19.67 -14.60 -16.47
C ALA A 483 -18.70 -15.79 -16.64
N LEU A 484 -17.56 -15.72 -15.96
CA LEU A 484 -16.48 -16.72 -15.97
C LEU A 484 -15.75 -16.86 -17.32
N GLU A 485 -15.79 -15.85 -18.19
CA GLU A 485 -15.11 -15.83 -19.50
C GLU A 485 -13.89 -14.88 -19.56
N GLY A 486 -13.47 -14.26 -18.45
CA GLY A 486 -12.24 -13.45 -18.37
C GLY A 486 -12.37 -12.03 -18.93
N SER A 487 -13.58 -11.45 -18.92
CA SER A 487 -13.87 -10.12 -19.47
C SER A 487 -14.33 -9.10 -18.44
N ARG A 488 -14.79 -9.52 -17.24
CA ARG A 488 -15.59 -8.68 -16.34
C ARG A 488 -14.86 -7.41 -15.90
N PHE A 489 -13.63 -7.54 -15.43
CA PHE A 489 -12.80 -6.43 -14.96
C PHE A 489 -12.53 -5.40 -16.05
N PHE A 490 -12.34 -5.85 -17.28
CA PHE A 490 -12.13 -4.95 -18.41
C PHE A 490 -13.40 -4.17 -18.77
N ASP A 491 -14.58 -4.77 -18.58
CA ASP A 491 -15.86 -4.05 -18.68
C ASP A 491 -16.07 -3.08 -17.49
N LEU A 492 -15.56 -3.41 -16.30
CA LEU A 492 -15.61 -2.55 -15.10
C LEU A 492 -14.65 -1.36 -15.19
N ILE A 493 -13.45 -1.52 -15.74
CA ILE A 493 -12.52 -0.40 -15.96
C ILE A 493 -13.19 0.65 -16.84
N LYS A 494 -13.82 0.25 -17.96
CA LYS A 494 -14.63 1.17 -18.78
C LYS A 494 -15.65 1.93 -17.90
N LYS A 495 -16.38 1.21 -17.03
CA LYS A 495 -17.37 1.80 -16.11
C LYS A 495 -16.78 2.80 -15.10
N HIS A 496 -15.61 2.53 -14.51
CA HIS A 496 -15.06 3.34 -13.42
C HIS A 496 -14.40 4.63 -13.94
N ILE A 497 -13.76 4.56 -15.10
CA ILE A 497 -13.13 5.75 -15.67
C ILE A 497 -14.22 6.68 -16.28
N ASP A 498 -15.32 6.15 -16.82
CA ASP A 498 -16.36 6.94 -17.53
C ASP A 498 -17.31 7.80 -16.67
N LYS A 499 -17.51 7.50 -15.38
CA LYS A 499 -18.59 8.17 -14.59
C LYS A 499 -18.12 9.05 -13.44
N SER A 500 -16.94 8.78 -12.88
CA SER A 500 -16.52 9.45 -11.65
C SER A 500 -15.46 10.49 -11.91
N ARG A 501 -14.57 10.31 -12.89
CA ARG A 501 -13.35 11.12 -12.97
C ARG A 501 -13.62 12.61 -13.27
N ASP A 502 -14.47 12.94 -14.23
CA ASP A 502 -14.69 14.34 -14.62
C ASP A 502 -15.46 15.12 -13.56
N LYS A 503 -16.44 14.47 -12.93
CA LYS A 503 -17.12 15.00 -11.76
C LYS A 503 -16.13 15.21 -10.61
N LEU A 504 -15.30 14.21 -10.31
CA LEU A 504 -14.33 14.27 -9.21
C LEU A 504 -13.29 15.37 -9.42
N ILE A 505 -12.75 15.49 -10.64
CA ILE A 505 -11.79 16.55 -11.01
C ILE A 505 -12.48 17.92 -10.96
N SER A 506 -13.71 18.04 -11.47
CA SER A 506 -14.44 19.32 -11.49
C SER A 506 -14.76 19.82 -10.07
N GLU A 507 -15.19 18.92 -9.18
CA GLU A 507 -15.42 19.20 -7.76
C GLU A 507 -14.10 19.59 -7.05
N LEU A 508 -12.98 18.90 -7.34
CA LEU A 508 -11.68 19.26 -6.79
C LEU A 508 -11.19 20.63 -7.30
N ILE A 509 -11.35 20.92 -8.60
CA ILE A 509 -11.02 22.23 -9.17
C ILE A 509 -11.84 23.33 -8.49
N ALA A 510 -13.14 23.11 -8.27
CA ALA A 510 -13.98 24.05 -7.54
C ALA A 510 -13.48 24.31 -6.11
N PHE A 511 -12.98 23.28 -5.43
CA PHE A 511 -12.41 23.40 -4.09
C PHE A 511 -11.08 24.18 -4.08
N LEU A 512 -10.22 23.92 -5.07
CA LEU A 512 -8.92 24.57 -5.24
C LEU A 512 -9.02 26.04 -5.66
N LYS A 513 -10.12 26.45 -6.31
CA LYS A 513 -10.40 27.86 -6.63
C LYS A 513 -10.71 28.74 -5.41
N ILE A 514 -10.93 28.14 -4.23
CA ILE A 514 -11.21 28.91 -3.00
C ILE A 514 -9.88 29.34 -2.38
N PRO A 515 -9.56 30.64 -2.25
CA PRO A 515 -8.33 31.10 -1.65
C PRO A 515 -8.43 31.14 -0.12
N SER A 516 -8.46 29.98 0.52
CA SER A 516 -8.59 29.84 1.98
C SER A 516 -7.28 30.11 2.71
N ILE A 517 -6.73 31.31 2.58
CA ILE A 517 -5.48 31.71 3.21
C ILE A 517 -5.76 32.10 4.66
N SER A 518 -5.45 31.21 5.61
CA SER A 518 -5.73 31.44 7.03
C SER A 518 -4.83 32.49 7.68
N ALA A 519 -3.60 32.65 7.17
CA ALA A 519 -2.63 33.65 7.66
C ALA A 519 -2.99 35.11 7.33
N ASP A 520 -3.93 35.35 6.42
CA ASP A 520 -4.39 36.69 6.05
C ASP A 520 -5.89 36.83 6.32
N THR A 521 -6.21 37.63 7.34
CA THR A 521 -7.59 37.88 7.78
C THR A 521 -8.51 38.45 6.70
N SER A 522 -7.96 39.04 5.62
CA SER A 522 -8.77 39.49 4.48
C SER A 522 -9.46 38.32 3.74
N PHE A 523 -8.91 37.11 3.85
CA PHE A 523 -9.45 35.86 3.29
C PHE A 523 -10.32 35.08 4.28
N ALA A 524 -10.67 35.64 5.45
CA ALA A 524 -11.48 34.93 6.45
C ALA A 524 -12.83 34.40 5.89
N LYS A 525 -13.44 35.13 4.95
CA LYS A 525 -14.66 34.67 4.24
C LYS A 525 -14.39 33.49 3.31
N ASP A 526 -13.21 33.42 2.72
CA ASP A 526 -12.80 32.31 1.85
C ASP A 526 -12.44 31.06 2.63
N VAL A 527 -11.81 31.23 3.79
CA VAL A 527 -11.61 30.15 4.78
C VAL A 527 -12.97 29.58 5.20
N ASP A 528 -13.94 30.44 5.55
CA ASP A 528 -15.31 30.00 5.86
C ASP A 528 -15.97 29.28 4.68
N ARG A 529 -15.82 29.81 3.46
CA ARG A 529 -16.34 29.18 2.22
C ARG A 529 -15.73 27.79 1.96
N ALA A 530 -14.44 27.60 2.22
CA ALA A 530 -13.80 26.30 2.13
C ALA A 530 -14.35 25.32 3.18
N SER A 531 -14.58 25.77 4.42
CA SER A 531 -15.19 24.95 5.46
C SER A 531 -16.60 24.48 5.10
N ILE A 532 -17.40 25.34 4.43
CA ILE A 532 -18.74 25.00 3.92
C ILE A 532 -18.65 23.95 2.80
N PHE A 533 -17.65 24.06 1.92
CA PHE A 533 -17.42 23.04 0.89
C PHE A 533 -17.18 21.67 1.52
N VAL A 534 -16.28 21.60 2.52
CA VAL A 534 -15.94 20.35 3.23
C VAL A 534 -17.16 19.78 3.96
N GLU A 535 -17.92 20.62 4.66
CA GLU A 535 -19.16 20.22 5.34
C GLU A 535 -20.15 19.57 4.37
N ASN A 536 -20.38 20.20 3.22
CA ASN A 536 -21.29 19.70 2.20
C ASN A 536 -20.77 18.42 1.54
N ALA A 537 -19.48 18.33 1.26
CA ALA A 537 -18.86 17.14 0.68
C ALA A 537 -18.99 15.92 1.61
N LEU A 538 -18.79 16.09 2.92
CA LEU A 538 -18.97 15.03 3.91
C LEU A 538 -20.44 14.60 4.06
N LYS A 539 -21.38 15.55 4.04
CA LYS A 539 -22.83 15.23 4.02
C LYS A 539 -23.21 14.42 2.80
N GLN A 540 -22.73 14.82 1.62
CA GLN A 540 -22.99 14.12 0.35
C GLN A 540 -22.36 12.72 0.33
N ALA A 541 -21.18 12.56 0.95
CA ALA A 541 -20.52 11.27 1.10
C ALA A 541 -21.25 10.30 2.06
N GLY A 542 -22.28 10.78 2.76
CA GLY A 542 -23.10 9.99 3.69
C GLY A 542 -22.49 9.85 5.09
N ALA A 543 -21.67 10.83 5.51
CA ALA A 543 -21.25 10.94 6.90
C ALA A 543 -22.42 11.40 7.79
N GLU A 544 -22.40 10.96 9.04
CA GLU A 544 -23.37 11.27 10.08
C GLU A 544 -22.82 12.36 11.02
N ARG A 545 -23.72 13.01 11.77
CA ARG A 545 -23.39 14.06 12.75
C ARG A 545 -22.40 15.13 12.23
N VAL A 546 -22.53 15.50 10.95
CA VAL A 546 -21.72 16.55 10.34
C VAL A 546 -22.02 17.89 11.01
N LYS A 547 -21.00 18.52 11.59
CA LYS A 547 -21.08 19.80 12.30
C LYS A 547 -19.93 20.70 11.91
N ARG A 548 -20.26 21.93 11.56
CA ARG A 548 -19.31 23.02 11.40
C ARG A 548 -19.43 23.95 12.60
N PHE A 549 -18.32 24.27 13.25
CA PHE A 549 -18.31 25.13 14.44
C PHE A 549 -17.06 26.02 14.47
N PHE A 550 -17.11 27.07 15.27
CA PHE A 550 -16.02 28.03 15.44
C PHE A 550 -15.46 27.88 16.86
N PRO A 551 -14.20 27.45 17.04
CA PRO A 551 -13.52 27.54 18.32
C PRO A 551 -13.45 29.00 18.80
N PRO A 552 -13.42 29.26 20.12
CA PRO A 552 -13.22 30.62 20.64
C PRO A 552 -11.91 31.22 20.10
N ASN A 553 -12.01 32.35 19.39
CA ASN A 553 -10.91 33.02 18.69
C ASN A 553 -10.22 32.17 17.60
N GLY A 554 -10.91 31.15 17.05
CA GLY A 554 -10.35 30.29 16.02
C GLY A 554 -11.15 30.26 14.71
N LEU A 555 -10.52 29.72 13.67
CA LEU A 555 -11.10 29.50 12.34
C LEU A 555 -12.02 28.26 12.33
N PRO A 556 -12.94 28.15 11.35
CA PRO A 556 -13.96 27.10 11.39
C PRO A 556 -13.37 25.68 11.40
N VAL A 557 -14.02 24.78 12.11
CA VAL A 557 -13.68 23.35 12.16
C VAL A 557 -14.89 22.54 11.71
N VAL A 558 -14.66 21.54 10.87
CA VAL A 558 -15.66 20.59 10.40
C VAL A 558 -15.43 19.23 11.06
N TYR A 559 -16.44 18.78 11.80
CA TYR A 559 -16.50 17.45 12.39
C TYR A 559 -17.55 16.60 11.67
N ALA A 560 -17.25 15.32 11.43
CA ALA A 560 -18.22 14.35 10.94
C ALA A 560 -17.87 12.95 11.42
N GLU A 561 -18.78 11.98 11.35
CA GLU A 561 -18.49 10.62 11.75
C GLU A 561 -19.36 9.56 11.07
N LYS A 562 -18.92 8.32 11.10
CA LYS A 562 -19.70 7.13 10.78
C LYS A 562 -19.42 6.09 11.85
N ILE A 563 -20.41 5.79 12.69
CA ILE A 563 -20.26 4.80 13.77
C ILE A 563 -20.97 3.52 13.36
N VAL A 564 -20.18 2.48 13.09
CA VAL A 564 -20.69 1.14 12.78
C VAL A 564 -21.08 0.42 14.07
N SER A 565 -20.20 0.44 15.07
CA SER A 565 -20.46 -0.09 16.41
C SER A 565 -19.49 0.50 17.42
N PRO A 566 -19.93 0.94 18.61
CA PRO A 566 -19.03 1.45 19.65
C PRO A 566 -17.93 0.48 20.09
N ALA A 567 -18.09 -0.83 19.85
CA ALA A 567 -17.10 -1.85 20.16
C ALA A 567 -15.96 -1.95 19.13
N LEU A 568 -16.12 -1.33 17.95
CA LEU A 568 -15.14 -1.38 16.87
C LEU A 568 -14.09 -0.26 17.02
N PRO A 569 -12.84 -0.49 16.56
CA PRO A 569 -11.82 0.54 16.51
C PRO A 569 -12.29 1.79 15.74
N THR A 570 -11.80 2.96 16.15
CA THR A 570 -12.08 4.24 15.47
C THR A 570 -10.86 4.72 14.71
N VAL A 571 -11.04 4.99 13.42
CA VAL A 571 -10.08 5.70 12.58
C VAL A 571 -10.42 7.19 12.60
N LEU A 572 -9.46 8.02 13.00
CA LEU A 572 -9.56 9.47 12.89
C LEU A 572 -8.93 9.90 11.56
N VAL A 573 -9.73 10.51 10.70
CA VAL A 573 -9.28 11.22 9.50
C VAL A 573 -9.13 12.69 9.88
N TYR A 574 -7.88 13.10 10.05
CA TYR A 574 -7.50 14.49 10.24
C TYR A 574 -7.09 15.10 8.90
N GLY A 575 -7.34 16.39 8.71
CA GLY A 575 -6.87 17.15 7.55
C GLY A 575 -7.14 18.64 7.73
N HIS A 576 -6.70 19.45 6.78
CA HIS A 576 -6.94 20.88 6.79
C HIS A 576 -7.36 21.38 5.40
N TYR A 577 -8.03 22.53 5.37
CA TYR A 577 -8.50 23.14 4.12
C TYR A 577 -7.97 24.56 3.91
N ASP A 578 -7.28 25.13 4.88
CA ASP A 578 -6.52 26.36 4.70
C ASP A 578 -5.21 26.11 3.93
N VAL A 579 -4.64 27.18 3.39
CA VAL A 579 -3.43 27.14 2.56
C VAL A 579 -2.50 28.30 2.89
N GLN A 580 -1.18 28.10 2.73
CA GLN A 580 -0.21 29.19 2.77
C GLN A 580 -0.50 30.30 1.74
N PRO A 581 -0.13 31.57 2.04
CA PRO A 581 -0.08 32.62 1.05
C PRO A 581 0.72 32.20 -0.20
N PRO A 582 0.29 32.57 -1.41
CA PRO A 582 0.95 32.12 -2.64
C PRO A 582 2.26 32.86 -2.95
N ASP A 583 2.67 33.84 -2.15
CA ASP A 583 3.83 34.67 -2.43
C ASP A 583 5.16 33.91 -2.40
N PRO A 584 6.14 34.33 -3.24
CA PRO A 584 6.04 35.42 -4.21
C PRO A 584 5.32 34.98 -5.51
N LEU A 585 4.32 35.76 -5.93
CA LEU A 585 3.50 35.47 -7.12
C LEU A 585 4.30 35.28 -8.41
N GLY A 586 5.48 35.90 -8.53
CA GLY A 586 6.35 35.79 -9.71
C GLY A 586 6.97 34.41 -9.95
N LEU A 587 6.91 33.49 -8.99
CA LEU A 587 7.36 32.11 -9.16
C LEU A 587 6.28 31.19 -9.75
N TRP A 588 5.05 31.67 -9.88
CA TRP A 588 3.95 30.89 -10.44
C TRP A 588 3.89 31.03 -11.96
N GLU A 589 3.78 29.90 -12.65
CA GLU A 589 3.54 29.88 -14.10
C GLU A 589 2.05 30.07 -14.48
N SER A 590 1.15 30.04 -13.49
CA SER A 590 -0.29 30.22 -13.63
C SER A 590 -0.85 30.79 -12.33
N PRO A 591 -1.98 31.53 -12.35
CA PRO A 591 -2.55 32.07 -11.13
C PRO A 591 -2.77 30.97 -10.07
N PRO A 592 -2.34 31.15 -8.80
CA PRO A 592 -2.31 30.10 -7.79
C PRO A 592 -3.67 29.44 -7.51
N PHE A 593 -4.75 30.20 -7.68
CA PHE A 593 -6.13 29.76 -7.43
C PHE A 593 -6.94 29.59 -8.72
N GLU A 594 -6.28 29.53 -9.88
CA GLU A 594 -6.88 29.08 -11.14
C GLU A 594 -6.23 27.74 -11.51
N PRO A 595 -6.78 26.60 -11.03
CA PRO A 595 -6.18 25.31 -11.24
C PRO A 595 -6.04 24.98 -12.72
N ILE A 596 -4.82 24.62 -13.11
CA ILE A 596 -4.50 24.16 -14.46
C ILE A 596 -4.06 22.71 -14.42
N ILE A 597 -4.35 21.95 -15.46
CA ILE A 597 -3.85 20.58 -15.60
C ILE A 597 -2.79 20.56 -16.70
N LYS A 598 -1.57 20.15 -16.36
CA LYS A 598 -0.45 20.05 -17.31
C LYS A 598 0.24 18.69 -17.18
N PRO A 599 0.57 18.00 -18.27
CA PRO A 599 1.37 16.78 -18.23
C PRO A 599 2.76 17.02 -17.63
N THR A 600 3.25 16.06 -16.85
CA THR A 600 4.63 16.04 -16.33
C THR A 600 5.30 14.71 -16.66
N ALA A 601 6.62 14.63 -16.46
CA ALA A 601 7.36 13.37 -16.64
C ALA A 601 6.82 12.24 -15.73
N LEU A 602 6.33 12.58 -14.54
CA LEU A 602 5.75 11.64 -13.57
C LEU A 602 4.24 11.41 -13.79
N HIS A 603 3.54 12.40 -14.34
CA HIS A 603 2.09 12.36 -14.59
C HIS A 603 1.78 12.74 -16.05
N PRO A 604 2.00 11.83 -17.01
CA PRO A 604 1.80 12.12 -18.44
C PRO A 604 0.35 12.40 -18.83
N GLN A 605 -0.62 12.03 -17.98
CA GLN A 605 -2.05 12.30 -18.17
C GLN A 605 -2.47 13.68 -17.63
N GLY A 606 -1.55 14.43 -17.02
CA GLY A 606 -1.83 15.72 -16.40
C GLY A 606 -1.74 15.67 -14.87
N ALA A 607 -0.98 16.62 -14.30
CA ALA A 607 -1.03 16.96 -12.88
C ALA A 607 -1.78 18.29 -12.71
N ILE A 608 -2.54 18.44 -11.62
CA ILE A 608 -3.18 19.70 -11.25
C ILE A 608 -2.15 20.61 -10.59
N PHE A 609 -1.96 21.81 -11.12
CA PHE A 609 -1.15 22.85 -10.50
C PHE A 609 -2.08 23.93 -9.97
N ALA A 610 -2.15 24.03 -8.65
CA ALA A 610 -2.86 25.06 -7.90
C ALA A 610 -2.33 25.08 -6.46
N ARG A 611 -2.50 26.20 -5.75
CA ARG A 611 -2.32 26.26 -4.30
C ARG A 611 -3.38 25.36 -3.64
N GLY A 612 -2.96 24.54 -2.68
CA GLY A 612 -3.83 23.55 -2.03
C GLY A 612 -3.87 22.17 -2.72
N ALA A 613 -3.33 22.02 -3.94
CA ALA A 613 -3.44 20.77 -4.69
C ALA A 613 -2.70 19.59 -4.03
N CYS A 614 -1.53 19.86 -3.45
CA CYS A 614 -0.73 18.86 -2.74
C CYS A 614 -0.88 18.94 -1.21
N ASP A 615 -1.21 20.13 -0.69
CA ASP A 615 -1.17 20.45 0.73
C ASP A 615 -2.27 21.48 1.06
N ASP A 616 -3.43 21.10 1.62
CA ASP A 616 -3.89 19.70 1.76
C ASP A 616 -5.29 19.42 1.20
N LYS A 617 -5.85 20.38 0.44
CA LYS A 617 -7.17 20.24 -0.17
C LYS A 617 -7.30 19.01 -1.07
N GLY A 618 -6.24 18.69 -1.83
CA GLY A 618 -6.20 17.52 -2.70
C GLY A 618 -6.30 16.20 -1.94
N GLN A 619 -5.52 16.03 -0.86
CA GLN A 619 -5.53 14.78 -0.09
C GLN A 619 -6.82 14.67 0.74
N LEU A 620 -7.25 15.76 1.37
CA LEU A 620 -8.53 15.84 2.06
C LEU A 620 -9.68 15.39 1.16
N TYR A 621 -9.76 15.95 -0.05
CA TYR A 621 -10.80 15.59 -1.00
C TYR A 621 -10.72 14.11 -1.40
N ALA A 622 -9.52 13.56 -1.61
CA ALA A 622 -9.34 12.14 -1.87
C ALA A 622 -9.86 11.25 -0.72
N HIS A 623 -9.61 11.61 0.54
CA HIS A 623 -10.13 10.90 1.70
C HIS A 623 -11.66 10.93 1.77
N ILE A 624 -12.28 12.09 1.51
CA ILE A 624 -13.75 12.22 1.48
C ILE A 624 -14.35 11.29 0.41
N LYS A 625 -13.72 11.22 -0.77
CA LYS A 625 -14.21 10.40 -1.89
C LYS A 625 -13.95 8.91 -1.71
N ALA A 626 -12.85 8.53 -1.06
CA ALA A 626 -12.64 7.17 -0.61
C ALA A 626 -13.74 6.73 0.38
N PHE A 627 -14.06 7.58 1.35
CA PHE A 627 -15.16 7.34 2.28
C PHE A 627 -16.51 7.25 1.56
N GLU A 628 -16.84 8.18 0.66
CA GLU A 628 -18.06 8.15 -0.16
C GLU A 628 -18.23 6.79 -0.86
N LEU A 629 -17.18 6.34 -1.56
CA LEU A 629 -17.20 5.07 -2.29
C LEU A 629 -17.35 3.87 -1.35
N MET A 630 -16.59 3.83 -0.25
CA MET A 630 -16.68 2.74 0.72
C MET A 630 -18.04 2.66 1.39
N ASN A 631 -18.66 3.82 1.67
CA ASN A 631 -19.99 3.92 2.26
C ASN A 631 -21.06 3.45 1.27
N GLN A 632 -21.00 3.88 0.00
CA GLN A 632 -21.91 3.42 -1.06
C GLN A 632 -21.80 1.91 -1.33
N MET A 633 -20.61 1.33 -1.12
CA MET A 633 -20.36 -0.10 -1.27
C MET A 633 -20.70 -0.92 -0.02
N ASP A 634 -21.14 -0.30 1.07
CA ASP A 634 -21.38 -0.93 2.37
C ASP A 634 -20.15 -1.70 2.89
N LYS A 635 -18.95 -1.13 2.71
CA LYS A 635 -17.65 -1.74 3.06
C LYS A 635 -16.97 -1.13 4.29
N ILE A 636 -17.63 -0.26 5.02
CA ILE A 636 -17.06 0.35 6.24
C ILE A 636 -17.20 -0.63 7.41
N SER A 637 -16.06 -1.14 7.90
CA SER A 637 -16.00 -2.15 8.96
C SER A 637 -15.42 -1.63 10.29
N CYS A 638 -15.19 -0.33 10.40
CA CYS A 638 -14.70 0.35 11.60
C CYS A 638 -15.47 1.67 11.81
N ASN A 639 -15.31 2.28 12.99
CA ASN A 639 -15.80 3.64 13.20
C ASN A 639 -14.86 4.63 12.51
N ILE A 640 -15.42 5.67 11.90
CA ILE A 640 -14.64 6.73 11.25
C ILE A 640 -15.07 8.07 11.84
N LYS A 641 -14.11 8.92 12.18
CA LYS A 641 -14.34 10.31 12.58
C LYS A 641 -13.51 11.23 11.71
N PHE A 642 -14.09 12.31 11.21
CA PHE A 642 -13.41 13.38 10.50
C PHE A 642 -13.26 14.56 11.43
N LEU A 643 -12.06 15.13 11.48
CA LEU A 643 -11.76 16.40 12.13
C LEU A 643 -10.92 17.23 11.17
N ILE A 644 -11.57 18.18 10.49
CA ILE A 644 -10.94 18.99 9.45
C ILE A 644 -10.93 20.44 9.88
N GLU A 645 -9.77 21.07 9.95
CA GLU A 645 -9.61 22.44 10.44
C GLU A 645 -9.12 23.42 9.37
N GLY A 646 -9.11 24.71 9.72
CA GLY A 646 -8.62 25.79 8.87
C GLY A 646 -7.52 26.61 9.52
N GLU A 647 -6.77 26.05 10.48
CA GLU A 647 -5.73 26.75 11.26
C GLU A 647 -4.33 26.17 11.09
N GLU A 648 -4.12 25.15 10.27
CA GLU A 648 -2.83 24.46 10.19
C GLU A 648 -1.73 25.41 9.69
N GLU A 649 -2.09 26.31 8.77
CA GLU A 649 -1.17 27.21 8.07
C GLU A 649 -0.95 28.53 8.81
N ILE A 650 -1.65 28.75 9.93
CA ILE A 650 -1.33 29.80 10.89
C ILE A 650 -0.44 29.23 11.99
N GLY A 651 0.85 29.57 11.92
CA GLY A 651 1.76 29.35 13.03
C GLY A 651 1.16 29.91 14.32
N SER A 652 1.36 29.22 15.44
CA SER A 652 0.84 29.67 16.74
C SER A 652 1.21 31.15 16.95
N PRO A 653 0.24 32.04 17.22
CA PRO A 653 0.53 33.46 17.39
C PRO A 653 1.68 33.63 18.38
N ALA A 654 2.65 34.49 18.08
CA ALA A 654 3.74 34.78 19.01
C ALA A 654 3.19 35.14 20.40
N GLU A 655 2.02 35.76 20.48
CA GLU A 655 1.29 36.01 21.72
C GLU A 655 0.94 34.73 22.50
N SER A 656 0.49 33.66 21.83
CA SER A 656 0.20 32.37 22.47
C SER A 656 1.46 31.65 22.94
N LEU A 657 2.55 31.73 22.17
CA LEU A 657 3.87 31.21 22.53
C LEU A 657 4.52 32.03 23.66
N VAL A 658 4.34 33.35 23.66
CA VAL A 658 4.79 34.26 24.72
C VAL A 658 3.95 34.06 25.99
N LEU A 659 2.65 33.77 25.87
CA LEU A 659 1.79 33.46 27.02
C LEU A 659 2.13 32.09 27.61
N GLN A 660 2.41 31.08 26.77
CA GLN A 660 2.94 29.80 27.21
C GLN A 660 4.33 29.95 27.83
N ALA A 661 5.23 30.72 27.20
CA ALA A 661 6.56 31.01 27.74
C ALA A 661 6.48 31.77 29.07
N LYS A 662 5.61 32.78 29.20
CA LYS A 662 5.36 33.48 30.47
C LYS A 662 4.81 32.54 31.53
N LYS A 663 3.81 31.69 31.20
CA LYS A 663 3.28 30.69 32.13
C LYS A 663 4.35 29.69 32.55
N ASN A 664 5.21 29.26 31.64
CA ASN A 664 6.33 28.35 31.93
C ASN A 664 7.39 29.05 32.81
N ILE A 665 7.75 30.29 32.52
CA ILE A 665 8.68 31.11 33.32
C ILE A 665 8.11 31.35 34.73
N GLU A 666 6.81 31.67 34.85
CA GLU A 666 6.13 31.83 36.15
C GLU A 666 6.03 30.52 36.92
N ALA A 667 5.85 29.38 36.23
CA ALA A 667 5.84 28.05 36.84
C ALA A 667 7.25 27.61 37.29
N ILE A 668 8.29 27.98 36.53
CA ILE A 668 9.70 27.75 36.88
C ILE A 668 10.08 28.64 38.07
N GLY A 669 9.74 29.93 38.06
CA GLY A 669 10.01 30.86 39.17
C GLY A 669 9.29 30.53 40.48
N LYS A 670 8.29 29.65 40.46
CA LYS A 670 7.57 29.14 41.65
C LYS A 670 8.08 27.81 42.17
N LYS A 671 8.97 27.10 41.44
CA LYS A 671 9.58 25.84 41.88
C LYS A 671 10.99 26.12 42.39
N GLU A 672 11.32 25.65 43.59
CA GLU A 672 12.72 25.53 44.01
C GLU A 672 13.37 24.39 43.20
N GLY A 673 14.29 24.71 42.29
CA GLY A 673 15.04 23.72 41.50
C GLY A 673 15.35 24.15 40.06
N PHE A 674 16.04 23.27 39.33
CA PHE A 674 16.38 23.47 37.92
C PHE A 674 15.19 23.22 36.97
N SER A 675 15.21 23.81 35.77
CA SER A 675 14.10 23.71 34.80
C SER A 675 14.07 22.37 34.04
N GLY A 676 15.22 21.73 33.89
CA GLY A 676 15.39 20.45 33.19
C GLY A 676 15.55 19.24 34.11
N VAL A 677 15.78 18.06 33.53
CA VAL A 677 16.05 16.81 34.27
C VAL A 677 17.45 16.86 34.88
N ILE A 678 17.55 16.87 36.21
CA ILE A 678 18.82 16.93 36.93
C ILE A 678 19.64 15.65 36.76
N SER A 679 20.91 15.79 36.39
CA SER A 679 21.85 14.66 36.22
C SER A 679 22.37 14.09 37.55
N GLY A 680 22.27 14.87 38.62
CA GLY A 680 22.88 14.57 39.93
C GLY A 680 24.35 14.96 40.02
N PHE A 681 24.90 15.57 38.96
CA PHE A 681 26.22 16.20 38.98
C PHE A 681 26.03 17.71 39.09
N GLU A 682 26.30 18.27 40.27
CA GLU A 682 25.90 19.63 40.65
C GLU A 682 26.39 20.69 39.66
N LYS A 683 27.67 20.61 39.25
CA LYS A 683 28.26 21.56 38.30
C LYS A 683 27.70 21.41 36.88
N ILE A 684 27.33 20.19 36.47
CA ILE A 684 26.70 19.95 35.16
C ILE A 684 25.28 20.52 35.19
N ASP A 685 24.56 20.29 36.28
CA ASP A 685 23.19 20.79 36.46
C ASP A 685 23.16 22.32 36.54
N GLN A 686 24.15 22.95 37.19
CA GLN A 686 24.32 24.40 37.21
C GLN A 686 24.56 24.98 35.80
N LEU A 687 25.42 24.35 35.00
CA LEU A 687 25.74 24.81 33.65
C LEU A 687 24.57 24.62 32.67
N THR A 688 23.81 23.53 32.82
CA THR A 688 22.75 23.13 31.86
C THR A 688 21.35 23.56 32.30
N SER A 689 21.20 23.99 33.56
CA SER A 689 19.90 24.10 34.24
C SER A 689 19.12 22.78 34.21
N GLY A 690 19.84 21.65 34.29
CA GLY A 690 19.33 20.31 34.01
C GLY A 690 19.15 20.05 32.51
N TRP A 691 18.95 18.78 32.13
CA TRP A 691 18.72 18.42 30.73
C TRP A 691 17.34 18.90 30.26
N GLN A 692 17.33 19.81 29.29
CA GLN A 692 16.09 20.44 28.85
C GLN A 692 15.24 19.48 27.98
N PRO A 693 13.91 19.59 28.04
CA PRO A 693 13.01 18.94 27.10
C PRO A 693 13.41 19.23 25.65
N SER A 694 13.16 18.27 24.75
CA SER A 694 13.46 18.38 23.33
C SER A 694 14.95 18.44 22.93
N ASP A 695 15.89 18.42 23.88
CA ASP A 695 17.33 18.42 23.58
C ASP A 695 17.89 17.04 23.23
N LEU A 696 18.85 17.04 22.29
CA LEU A 696 19.74 15.92 21.98
C LEU A 696 21.12 16.21 22.58
N ILE A 697 21.49 15.41 23.58
CA ILE A 697 22.76 15.49 24.30
C ILE A 697 23.66 14.34 23.84
N VAL A 698 24.86 14.67 23.37
CA VAL A 698 25.85 13.67 22.94
C VAL A 698 26.98 13.61 23.94
N VAL A 699 27.20 12.44 24.54
CA VAL A 699 28.34 12.20 25.44
C VAL A 699 29.32 11.23 24.79
N ALA A 700 30.49 11.73 24.41
CA ALA A 700 31.47 10.98 23.65
C ALA A 700 32.77 10.75 24.43
N ALA A 701 33.38 9.57 24.26
CA ALA A 701 34.69 9.29 24.86
C ALA A 701 35.45 8.21 24.10
N ARG A 702 36.74 8.08 24.38
CA ARG A 702 37.53 6.90 23.98
C ARG A 702 37.15 5.67 24.83
N PRO A 703 37.31 4.44 24.31
CA PRO A 703 37.13 3.23 25.11
C PRO A 703 37.96 3.28 26.40
N GLY A 704 37.38 2.86 27.52
CA GLY A 704 38.04 2.87 28.84
C GLY A 704 37.96 4.19 29.63
N MET A 705 37.49 5.28 29.01
CA MET A 705 37.35 6.58 29.69
C MET A 705 36.18 6.67 30.67
N GLY A 706 35.27 5.69 30.67
CA GLY A 706 34.15 5.65 31.62
C GLY A 706 32.82 6.17 31.09
N LYS A 707 32.60 6.23 29.77
CA LYS A 707 31.34 6.67 29.13
C LYS A 707 30.08 5.99 29.70
N THR A 708 30.04 4.65 29.70
CA THR A 708 28.93 3.88 30.27
C THR A 708 28.87 4.00 31.80
N ALA A 709 30.01 4.17 32.48
CA ALA A 709 30.02 4.38 33.93
C ALA A 709 29.37 5.73 34.32
N PHE A 710 29.65 6.78 33.54
CA PHE A 710 29.04 8.09 33.70
C PHE A 710 27.53 8.04 33.41
N SER A 711 27.12 7.42 32.30
CA SER A 711 25.68 7.33 31.95
C SER A 711 24.88 6.52 32.97
N LEU A 712 25.45 5.44 33.52
CA LEU A 712 24.81 4.66 34.57
C LEU A 712 24.76 5.39 35.92
N SER A 713 25.80 6.16 36.27
CA SER A 713 25.78 7.00 37.47
C SER A 713 24.67 8.06 37.36
N MET A 714 24.55 8.70 36.19
CA MET A 714 23.47 9.66 35.91
C MET A 714 22.08 9.02 35.89
N ALA A 715 21.91 7.89 35.20
CA ALA A 715 20.64 7.17 35.14
C ALA A 715 20.16 6.77 36.54
N ARG A 716 21.10 6.32 37.40
CA ARG A 716 20.85 6.03 38.80
C ARG A 716 20.41 7.27 39.56
N ASN A 717 21.11 8.40 39.45
CA ASN A 717 20.74 9.62 40.18
C ASN A 717 19.34 10.11 39.78
N ILE A 718 19.01 10.06 38.48
CA ILE A 718 17.68 10.45 37.98
C ILE A 718 16.59 9.50 38.48
N ALA A 719 16.81 8.19 38.37
CA ALA A 719 15.79 7.20 38.72
C ALA A 719 15.65 7.00 40.24
N VAL A 720 16.74 7.01 41.00
CA VAL A 720 16.75 6.72 42.44
C VAL A 720 16.56 8.00 43.27
N ASP A 721 17.39 9.02 43.07
CA ASP A 721 17.35 10.22 43.91
C ASP A 721 16.21 11.16 43.53
N SER A 722 15.95 11.29 42.22
CA SER A 722 14.89 12.19 41.70
C SER A 722 13.55 11.48 41.45
N ASN A 723 13.52 10.14 41.56
CA ASN A 723 12.36 9.30 41.27
C ASN A 723 11.69 9.61 39.91
N LEU A 724 12.50 9.91 38.89
CA LEU A 724 12.03 10.23 37.54
C LEU A 724 12.17 9.02 36.62
N PRO A 725 11.12 8.65 35.85
CA PRO A 725 11.20 7.51 34.94
C PRO A 725 12.25 7.65 33.82
N VAL A 726 13.20 6.72 33.76
CA VAL A 726 14.33 6.68 32.80
C VAL A 726 14.19 5.50 31.85
N ALA A 727 14.31 5.72 30.54
CA ALA A 727 14.49 4.64 29.57
C ALA A 727 15.97 4.52 29.17
N PHE A 728 16.55 3.32 29.32
CA PHE A 728 17.94 3.03 28.98
C PHE A 728 18.01 1.94 27.91
N PHE A 729 18.42 2.30 26.70
CA PHE A 729 18.63 1.38 25.59
C PHE A 729 20.10 1.02 25.46
N SER A 730 20.45 -0.25 25.63
CA SER A 730 21.83 -0.73 25.49
C SER A 730 22.01 -1.62 24.28
N LEU A 731 23.03 -1.31 23.48
CA LEU A 731 23.42 -2.00 22.26
C LEU A 731 24.79 -2.67 22.39
N GLU A 732 25.57 -2.29 23.40
CA GLU A 732 26.90 -2.86 23.66
C GLU A 732 26.88 -3.90 24.79
N MET A 733 26.00 -3.74 25.78
CA MET A 733 25.96 -4.57 26.99
C MET A 733 24.58 -5.17 27.23
N SER A 734 24.53 -6.35 27.84
CA SER A 734 23.24 -6.94 28.24
C SER A 734 22.65 -6.24 29.46
N ALA A 735 21.32 -6.30 29.61
CA ALA A 735 20.60 -5.72 30.73
C ALA A 735 21.13 -6.24 32.08
N LEU A 736 21.49 -7.53 32.15
CA LEU A 736 22.07 -8.14 33.35
C LEU A 736 23.43 -7.52 33.71
N GLN A 737 24.28 -7.24 32.71
CA GLN A 737 25.58 -6.61 32.94
C GLN A 737 25.42 -5.16 33.41
N ILE A 738 24.43 -4.44 32.89
CA ILE A 738 24.09 -3.08 33.33
C ILE A 738 23.60 -3.08 34.77
N ILE A 739 22.62 -3.92 35.10
CA ILE A 739 22.08 -4.03 36.46
C ILE A 739 23.18 -4.42 37.45
N THR A 740 24.06 -5.36 37.09
CA THR A 740 25.20 -5.74 37.96
C THR A 740 26.12 -4.55 38.25
N ARG A 741 26.35 -3.67 37.28
CA ARG A 741 27.16 -2.45 37.47
C ARG A 741 26.43 -1.41 38.32
N LEU A 742 25.12 -1.24 38.16
CA LEU A 742 24.31 -0.37 39.01
C LEU A 742 24.33 -0.84 40.47
N ILE A 743 24.15 -2.14 40.70
CA ILE A 743 24.26 -2.74 42.04
C ILE A 743 25.66 -2.52 42.62
N SER A 744 26.72 -2.71 41.83
CA SER A 744 28.11 -2.47 42.26
C SER A 744 28.35 -1.00 42.66
N SER A 745 27.80 -0.06 41.89
CA SER A 745 27.87 1.39 42.15
C SER A 745 27.09 1.77 43.42
N GLU A 746 25.91 1.19 43.62
CA GLU A 746 25.01 1.46 44.75
C GLU A 746 25.55 0.88 46.06
N THR A 747 25.97 -0.37 46.01
CA THR A 747 26.41 -1.13 47.18
C THR A 747 27.86 -0.86 47.54
N SER A 748 28.66 -0.26 46.66
CA SER A 748 30.12 -0.17 46.84
C SER A 748 30.80 -1.54 47.03
N ILE A 749 30.17 -2.60 46.50
CA ILE A 749 30.73 -3.95 46.42
C ILE A 749 31.34 -4.11 45.04
N SER A 750 32.54 -4.71 44.95
CA SER A 750 33.21 -4.87 43.65
C SER A 750 32.41 -5.80 42.72
N SER A 751 32.38 -5.48 41.42
CA SER A 751 31.65 -6.29 40.46
C SER A 751 32.18 -7.72 40.34
N GLN A 752 33.45 -7.96 40.72
CA GLN A 752 34.02 -9.31 40.79
C GLN A 752 33.43 -10.13 41.94
N LYS A 753 33.22 -9.53 43.12
CA LYS A 753 32.58 -10.21 44.24
C LYS A 753 31.12 -10.51 43.95
N LEU A 754 30.38 -9.55 43.38
CA LEU A 754 28.98 -9.76 42.97
C LEU A 754 28.84 -10.89 41.94
N ARG A 755 29.76 -10.99 40.96
CA ARG A 755 29.75 -12.08 39.97
C ARG A 755 30.12 -13.44 40.55
N THR A 756 30.97 -13.49 41.59
CA THR A 756 31.46 -14.75 42.17
C THR A 756 30.64 -15.23 43.36
N GLY A 757 29.72 -14.41 43.87
CA GLY A 757 28.88 -14.72 45.04
C GLY A 757 29.66 -14.77 46.36
N LYS A 758 30.93 -14.37 46.38
CA LYS A 758 31.82 -14.41 47.56
C LYS A 758 31.74 -13.09 48.34
N LEU A 759 30.60 -12.87 48.98
CA LEU A 759 30.33 -11.72 49.84
C LEU A 759 30.46 -12.12 51.32
N SER A 760 31.00 -11.24 52.15
CA SER A 760 30.91 -11.41 53.62
C SER A 760 29.49 -11.13 54.11
N ASP A 761 29.17 -11.54 55.34
CA ASP A 761 27.84 -11.34 55.93
C ASP A 761 27.44 -9.84 55.94
N ASP A 762 28.37 -8.95 56.30
CA ASP A 762 28.16 -7.49 56.22
C ASP A 762 27.90 -6.99 54.78
N GLU A 763 28.57 -7.58 53.78
CA GLU A 763 28.37 -7.23 52.37
C GLU A 763 27.02 -7.74 51.84
N TRP A 764 26.54 -8.88 52.35
CA TRP A 764 25.19 -9.39 52.07
C TRP A 764 24.11 -8.49 52.65
N GLU A 765 24.28 -8.02 53.88
CA GLU A 765 23.37 -7.06 54.50
C GLU A 765 23.35 -5.73 53.73
N GLN A 766 24.54 -5.22 53.36
CA GLN A 766 24.68 -4.01 52.55
C GLN A 766 24.04 -4.15 51.15
N LEU A 767 24.15 -5.33 50.52
CA LEU A 767 23.48 -5.65 49.26
C LEU A 767 21.96 -5.56 49.42
N ASN A 768 21.39 -6.28 50.39
CA ASN A 768 19.94 -6.34 50.58
C ASN A 768 19.34 -4.97 50.94
N LEU A 769 20.02 -4.18 51.78
CA LEU A 769 19.54 -2.85 52.18
C LEU A 769 19.54 -1.86 51.01
N ARG A 770 20.62 -1.82 50.22
CA ARG A 770 20.77 -0.80 49.17
C ARG A 770 20.17 -1.20 47.82
N VAL A 771 19.98 -2.50 47.56
CA VAL A 771 19.31 -2.97 46.33
C VAL A 771 17.83 -2.61 46.32
N SER A 772 17.16 -2.54 47.48
CA SER A 772 15.74 -2.17 47.56
C SER A 772 15.45 -0.78 46.94
N ALA A 773 16.40 0.16 47.04
CA ALA A 773 16.29 1.47 46.40
C ALA A 773 16.35 1.39 44.86
N LEU A 774 17.09 0.42 44.30
CA LEU A 774 17.13 0.15 42.86
C LEU A 774 15.89 -0.62 42.39
N GLU A 775 15.35 -1.53 43.20
CA GLU A 775 14.12 -2.30 42.86
C GLU A 775 12.90 -1.40 42.72
N GLY A 776 12.79 -0.34 43.52
CA GLY A 776 11.70 0.64 43.47
C GLY A 776 11.88 1.76 42.44
N ALA A 777 13.05 1.87 41.81
CA ALA A 777 13.36 2.98 40.91
C ALA A 777 12.69 2.78 39.53
N PRO A 778 12.10 3.83 38.92
CA PRO A 778 11.47 3.76 37.60
C PRO A 778 12.50 3.74 36.46
N LEU A 779 13.37 2.72 36.43
CA LEU A 779 14.42 2.54 35.42
C LEU A 779 14.07 1.38 34.48
N TYR A 780 13.80 1.69 33.21
CA TYR A 780 13.41 0.74 32.17
C TYR A 780 14.59 0.45 31.25
N ILE A 781 15.14 -0.76 31.29
CA ILE A 781 16.30 -1.17 30.50
C ILE A 781 15.88 -2.10 29.36
N ASP A 782 16.35 -1.82 28.15
CA ASP A 782 16.10 -2.62 26.95
C ASP A 782 17.43 -2.90 26.23
N ASP A 783 17.77 -4.17 26.00
CA ASP A 783 19.04 -4.62 25.40
C ASP A 783 18.85 -5.38 24.06
N PRO A 784 18.33 -4.72 23.00
CA PRO A 784 18.08 -5.39 21.73
C PRO A 784 19.38 -5.72 20.96
N VAL A 785 19.39 -6.85 20.25
CA VAL A 785 20.54 -7.28 19.41
C VAL A 785 20.85 -6.28 18.29
N SER A 786 19.84 -5.61 17.77
CA SER A 786 19.96 -4.49 16.85
C SER A 786 18.78 -3.54 17.09
N LEU A 787 19.04 -2.23 17.00
CA LEU A 787 18.03 -1.21 17.21
C LEU A 787 18.03 -0.25 16.03
N SER A 788 16.94 -0.27 15.26
CA SER A 788 16.72 0.76 14.25
C SER A 788 16.14 2.02 14.88
N ILE A 789 16.28 3.17 14.21
CA ILE A 789 15.63 4.41 14.65
C ILE A 789 14.10 4.28 14.70
N PHE A 790 13.50 3.51 13.80
CA PHE A 790 12.06 3.25 13.80
C PHE A 790 11.64 2.43 15.03
N ASP A 791 12.39 1.38 15.36
CA ASP A 791 12.13 0.56 16.55
C ASP A 791 12.29 1.35 17.84
N LEU A 792 13.34 2.19 17.93
CA LEU A 792 13.54 3.08 19.07
C LEU A 792 12.36 4.03 19.25
N ARG A 793 11.89 4.68 18.17
CA ARG A 793 10.73 5.59 18.23
C ARG A 793 9.48 4.85 18.71
N ALA A 794 9.20 3.66 18.18
CA ALA A 794 8.03 2.86 18.58
C ALA A 794 8.09 2.46 20.06
N LYS A 795 9.26 1.97 20.53
CA LYS A 795 9.46 1.58 21.93
C LYS A 795 9.41 2.78 22.87
N ALA A 796 10.04 3.90 22.50
CA ALA A 796 10.04 5.14 23.29
C ALA A 796 8.63 5.72 23.45
N ARG A 797 7.82 5.79 22.37
CA ARG A 797 6.41 6.21 22.45
C ARG A 797 5.60 5.33 23.39
N ARG A 798 5.81 4.01 23.33
CA ARG A 798 5.13 3.06 24.22
C ARG A 798 5.50 3.30 25.68
N LEU A 799 6.79 3.44 25.99
CA LEU A 799 7.27 3.73 27.35
C LEU A 799 6.79 5.11 27.85
N ALA A 800 6.76 6.13 26.98
CA ALA A 800 6.23 7.45 27.31
C ALA A 800 4.73 7.38 27.65
N SER A 801 3.94 6.65 26.86
CA SER A 801 2.51 6.48 27.10
C SER A 801 2.20 5.62 28.34
N GLN A 802 2.97 4.56 28.59
CA GLN A 802 2.68 3.61 29.69
C GLN A 802 3.27 4.04 31.03
N HIS A 803 4.45 4.67 31.01
CA HIS A 803 5.26 4.92 32.21
C HIS A 803 5.71 6.37 32.35
N GLY A 804 5.39 7.26 31.40
CA GLY A 804 5.67 8.68 31.52
C GLY A 804 7.16 9.02 31.57
N ILE A 805 8.00 8.29 30.81
CA ILE A 805 9.46 8.50 30.77
C ILE A 805 9.84 9.97 30.57
N LYS A 806 10.87 10.42 31.28
CA LYS A 806 11.35 11.81 31.32
C LYS A 806 12.71 12.01 30.69
N VAL A 807 13.46 10.93 30.45
CA VAL A 807 14.74 10.96 29.74
C VAL A 807 14.97 9.61 29.06
N ILE A 808 15.59 9.67 27.88
CA ILE A 808 16.05 8.48 27.16
C ILE A 808 17.58 8.48 27.11
N ILE A 809 18.20 7.36 27.44
CA ILE A 809 19.65 7.14 27.29
C ILE A 809 19.87 6.03 26.28
N VAL A 810 20.74 6.26 25.29
CA VAL A 810 21.10 5.29 24.24
C VAL A 810 22.59 5.00 24.27
N ASP A 811 22.98 3.77 24.60
CA ASP A 811 24.37 3.30 24.70
C ASP A 811 24.67 2.20 23.66
N TYR A 812 25.27 2.47 22.50
CA TYR A 812 25.72 3.76 21.96
C TYR A 812 25.34 3.93 20.49
N LEU A 813 25.27 5.19 20.05
CA LEU A 813 24.67 5.65 18.80
C LEU A 813 25.20 4.92 17.55
N GLN A 814 26.51 4.66 17.47
CA GLN A 814 27.12 4.01 16.29
C GLN A 814 26.88 2.49 16.20
N LEU A 815 26.03 1.89 17.02
CA LEU A 815 25.51 0.52 16.82
C LEU A 815 24.07 0.48 16.31
N MET A 816 23.42 1.64 16.21
CA MET A 816 22.09 1.74 15.61
C MET A 816 22.14 1.55 14.08
N THR A 817 20.98 1.16 13.54
CA THR A 817 20.78 0.95 12.09
C THR A 817 19.61 1.79 11.56
N THR A 818 19.53 1.98 10.25
CA THR A 818 18.37 2.65 9.61
C THR A 818 17.25 1.69 9.16
N GLY A 819 17.44 0.37 9.29
CA GLY A 819 16.44 -0.65 8.93
C GLY A 819 16.41 -1.08 7.45
N GLU A 820 17.29 -0.54 6.59
CA GLU A 820 17.36 -0.91 5.17
C GLU A 820 18.36 -2.07 4.91
N HIS A 821 17.95 -3.08 4.13
CA HIS A 821 18.81 -4.20 3.76
C HIS A 821 20.03 -3.75 2.94
N LYS A 822 21.23 -4.07 3.45
CA LYS A 822 22.57 -3.79 2.91
C LYS A 822 22.68 -3.73 1.37
N LYS A 823 22.54 -2.54 0.80
CA LYS A 823 23.26 -2.10 -0.40
C LYS A 823 24.27 -1.04 0.04
N HIS A 824 25.57 -1.35 -0.07
CA HIS A 824 26.74 -0.49 0.14
C HIS A 824 26.46 1.01 0.32
N GLY A 825 26.00 1.42 1.51
CA GLY A 825 25.76 2.81 1.88
C GLY A 825 26.95 3.38 2.66
N ASN A 826 27.20 4.68 2.50
CA ASN A 826 28.22 5.41 3.24
C ASN A 826 27.79 5.51 4.73
N ARG A 827 28.57 4.94 5.66
CA ARG A 827 28.25 4.87 7.11
C ARG A 827 27.99 6.27 7.71
N GLU A 828 28.65 7.30 7.19
CA GLU A 828 28.45 8.69 7.62
C GLU A 828 27.00 9.16 7.38
N GLN A 829 26.39 8.77 6.26
CA GLN A 829 25.02 9.14 5.92
C GLN A 829 24.00 8.41 6.81
N GLU A 830 24.29 7.16 7.16
CA GLU A 830 23.47 6.37 8.09
C GLU A 830 23.46 7.01 9.49
N ILE A 831 24.64 7.38 9.99
CA ILE A 831 24.79 8.06 11.27
C ILE A 831 24.09 9.44 11.26
N SER A 832 24.17 10.16 10.14
CA SER A 832 23.45 11.43 9.96
C SER A 832 21.93 11.26 10.04
N ASN A 833 21.39 10.17 9.49
CA ASN A 833 19.96 9.86 9.57
C ASN A 833 19.55 9.48 11.00
N ILE A 834 20.37 8.70 11.71
CA ILE A 834 20.13 8.32 13.10
C ILE A 834 20.12 9.57 13.99
N SER A 835 21.11 10.45 13.86
CA SER A 835 21.23 11.70 14.61
C SER A 835 20.00 12.60 14.44
N ARG A 836 19.59 12.88 13.19
CA ARG A 836 18.36 13.63 12.90
C ARG A 836 17.12 12.96 13.48
N GLY A 837 17.04 11.63 13.38
CA GLY A 837 15.93 10.86 13.92
C GLY A 837 15.84 10.94 15.45
N LEU A 838 16.96 10.93 16.15
CA LEU A 838 17.02 11.13 17.60
C LEU A 838 16.58 12.56 17.98
N LYS A 839 17.06 13.59 17.27
CA LYS A 839 16.60 14.97 17.52
C LYS A 839 15.10 15.14 17.26
N ALA A 840 14.58 14.52 16.20
CA ALA A 840 13.15 14.51 15.92
C ALA A 840 12.36 13.82 17.04
N LEU A 841 12.84 12.67 17.54
CA LEU A 841 12.21 11.96 18.65
C LEU A 841 12.23 12.77 19.96
N ALA A 842 13.32 13.47 20.25
CA ALA A 842 13.41 14.35 21.43
C ALA A 842 12.33 15.43 21.39
N LYS A 843 12.18 16.10 20.23
CA LYS A 843 11.13 17.12 20.00
C LYS A 843 9.73 16.54 20.06
N GLU A 844 9.54 15.35 19.50
CA GLU A 844 8.24 14.71 19.41
C GLU A 844 7.69 14.30 20.78
N LEU A 845 8.56 13.77 21.65
CA LEU A 845 8.18 13.32 22.99
C LEU A 845 8.32 14.42 24.05
N ASP A 846 8.88 15.57 23.69
CA ASP A 846 9.23 16.67 24.60
C ASP A 846 10.05 16.20 25.81
N ILE A 847 11.10 15.40 25.55
CA ILE A 847 12.01 14.87 26.58
C ILE A 847 13.47 14.89 26.09
N PRO A 848 14.45 15.08 26.99
CA PRO A 848 15.86 14.97 26.64
C PRO A 848 16.25 13.56 26.20
N ILE A 849 17.08 13.48 25.15
CA ILE A 849 17.70 12.24 24.70
C ILE A 849 19.22 12.35 24.84
N ILE A 850 19.81 11.43 25.59
CA ILE A 850 21.25 11.33 25.82
C ILE A 850 21.79 10.17 25.00
N ALA A 851 22.52 10.49 23.94
CA ALA A 851 23.16 9.53 23.07
C ALA A 851 24.65 9.41 23.39
N LEU A 852 25.09 8.20 23.74
CA LEU A 852 26.50 7.93 23.93
C LEU A 852 27.16 7.73 22.57
N ALA A 853 28.36 8.26 22.38
CA ALA A 853 29.12 8.12 21.14
C ALA A 853 30.58 7.71 21.41
N GLN A 854 31.18 6.97 20.48
CA GLN A 854 32.59 6.61 20.54
C GLN A 854 33.43 7.58 19.70
N LEU A 855 34.58 8.01 20.23
CA LEU A 855 35.54 8.86 19.50
C LEU A 855 36.44 8.07 18.56
N SER A 856 36.89 8.72 17.48
CA SER A 856 37.84 8.18 16.52
C SER A 856 39.14 7.71 17.18
N ARG A 857 39.80 6.69 16.61
CA ARG A 857 41.13 6.24 17.06
C ARG A 857 42.22 7.27 16.76
N ALA A 858 41.96 8.25 15.88
CA ALA A 858 42.91 9.29 15.49
C ALA A 858 43.39 10.15 16.68
N VAL A 859 42.60 10.26 17.74
CA VAL A 859 42.99 10.91 19.00
C VAL A 859 44.30 10.33 19.55
N GLU A 860 44.46 9.01 19.48
CA GLU A 860 45.64 8.30 20.00
C GLU A 860 46.90 8.58 19.18
N THR A 861 46.76 9.00 17.93
CA THR A 861 47.88 9.33 17.03
C THR A 861 48.24 10.81 17.01
N ARG A 862 47.40 11.69 17.58
CA ARG A 862 47.66 13.14 17.61
C ARG A 862 48.88 13.49 18.46
N THR A 863 49.88 14.14 17.87
CA THR A 863 51.04 14.69 18.60
C THR A 863 50.59 15.89 19.46
N GLY A 864 50.85 15.85 20.77
CA GLY A 864 50.36 16.84 21.74
C GLY A 864 49.25 16.28 22.65
N SER A 865 48.27 17.13 23.01
CA SER A 865 47.22 16.76 23.98
C SER A 865 46.26 15.70 23.44
N LYS A 866 45.97 14.70 24.28
CA LYS A 866 44.99 13.63 24.05
C LYS A 866 43.57 14.00 24.47
N ARG A 867 43.36 15.24 24.92
CA ARG A 867 42.07 15.80 25.32
C ARG A 867 41.12 15.90 24.09
N PRO A 868 39.92 15.30 24.11
CA PRO A 868 39.02 15.26 22.94
C PRO A 868 38.61 16.63 22.40
N LEU A 869 38.43 16.72 21.07
CA LEU A 869 37.93 17.88 20.33
C LEU A 869 36.69 17.49 19.51
N LEU A 870 35.89 18.48 19.08
CA LEU A 870 34.73 18.25 18.19
C LEU A 870 35.12 17.51 16.90
N SER A 871 36.30 17.82 16.34
CA SER A 871 36.84 17.14 15.17
C SER A 871 37.16 15.65 15.39
N ASP A 872 37.19 15.16 16.63
CA ASP A 872 37.44 13.76 16.94
C ASP A 872 36.18 12.87 16.81
N LEU A 873 35.01 13.48 16.54
CA LEU A 873 33.78 12.82 16.09
C LEU A 873 33.77 12.51 14.58
N ARG A 874 34.89 12.76 13.87
CA ARG A 874 35.03 12.59 12.40
C ARG A 874 34.57 11.20 11.95
N GLU A 875 33.85 11.19 10.82
CA GLU A 875 32.83 10.23 10.33
C GLU A 875 31.37 10.65 10.65
N SER A 876 31.14 11.76 11.37
CA SER A 876 29.78 12.15 11.81
C SER A 876 29.57 13.66 12.04
N GLY A 877 29.97 14.52 11.10
CA GLY A 877 29.73 15.98 11.21
C GLY A 877 28.25 16.37 11.43
N ALA A 878 27.31 15.51 11.01
CA ALA A 878 25.89 15.69 11.28
C ALA A 878 25.52 15.55 12.77
N ILE A 879 26.21 14.70 13.54
CA ILE A 879 25.99 14.58 15.00
C ILE A 879 26.26 15.93 15.67
N GLU A 880 27.38 16.55 15.31
CA GLU A 880 27.71 17.87 15.84
C GLU A 880 26.64 18.89 15.45
N GLN A 881 26.16 18.89 14.20
CA GLN A 881 25.14 19.85 13.75
C GLN A 881 23.80 19.68 14.48
N ASP A 882 23.32 18.43 14.61
CA ASP A 882 22.00 18.12 15.14
C ASP A 882 21.92 18.21 16.66
N ALA A 883 23.00 17.87 17.38
CA ALA A 883 23.03 17.90 18.84
C ALA A 883 22.94 19.34 19.39
N ASP A 884 22.22 19.49 20.50
CA ASP A 884 22.15 20.75 21.24
C ASP A 884 23.33 20.89 22.19
N ILE A 885 23.74 19.77 22.81
CA ILE A 885 24.92 19.69 23.67
C ILE A 885 25.83 18.56 23.20
N VAL A 886 27.13 18.85 23.06
CA VAL A 886 28.17 17.84 22.82
C VAL A 886 29.18 17.91 23.95
N SER A 887 29.37 16.78 24.63
CA SER A 887 30.28 16.67 25.76
C SER A 887 31.24 15.50 25.63
N PHE A 888 32.43 15.65 26.21
CA PHE A 888 33.46 14.63 26.22
C PHE A 888 33.84 14.21 27.64
N ILE A 889 34.16 12.92 27.82
CA ILE A 889 34.77 12.42 29.06
C ILE A 889 36.25 12.18 28.80
N TYR A 890 37.09 12.83 29.61
CA TYR A 890 38.54 12.71 29.57
C TYR A 890 39.10 12.33 30.94
N ARG A 891 40.02 11.36 30.99
CA ARG A 891 40.68 10.93 32.23
C ARG A 891 42.20 11.06 32.05
N PRO A 892 42.85 12.10 32.59
CA PRO A 892 44.29 12.28 32.48
C PRO A 892 45.08 11.10 33.07
N GLU A 893 44.63 10.54 34.20
CA GLU A 893 45.24 9.38 34.86
C GLU A 893 45.35 8.16 33.92
N TYR A 894 44.41 7.97 32.99
CA TYR A 894 44.46 6.89 32.00
C TYR A 894 45.70 6.99 31.10
N TYR A 895 46.18 8.21 30.86
CA TYR A 895 47.38 8.51 30.09
C TYR A 895 48.64 8.68 30.96
N LYS A 896 48.58 8.29 32.25
CA LYS A 896 49.68 8.45 33.23
C LYS A 896 50.11 9.91 33.41
N LEU A 897 49.16 10.83 33.32
CA LEU A 897 49.36 12.24 33.66
C LEU A 897 48.93 12.41 35.11
N ASP A 898 49.89 12.66 36.01
CA ASP A 898 49.65 12.67 37.47
C ASP A 898 49.26 14.07 38.02
N GLN A 899 49.38 15.12 37.19
CA GLN A 899 49.04 16.51 37.50
C GLN A 899 48.17 17.14 36.40
N TRP A 900 47.28 18.04 36.81
CA TRP A 900 46.45 18.82 35.90
C TRP A 900 47.26 19.86 35.13
N ASP A 901 46.80 20.20 33.93
CA ASP A 901 47.39 21.18 33.01
C ASP A 901 46.97 22.64 33.30
N ASP A 902 46.48 22.92 34.52
CA ASP A 902 46.05 24.24 34.97
C ASP A 902 47.09 24.92 35.88
N GLU A 903 46.91 26.22 36.16
CA GLU A 903 47.80 27.00 37.03
C GLU A 903 47.86 26.46 38.48
N GLN A 904 46.91 25.61 38.87
CA GLN A 904 46.82 25.02 40.21
C GLN A 904 47.61 23.71 40.36
N GLY A 905 47.92 22.99 39.27
CA GLY A 905 48.81 21.82 39.27
C GLY A 905 48.37 20.65 40.16
N GLY A 906 47.07 20.52 40.46
CA GLY A 906 46.53 19.52 41.38
C GLY A 906 46.66 18.08 40.87
N THR A 907 46.46 17.08 41.75
CA THR A 907 46.50 15.66 41.36
C THR A 907 45.32 15.28 40.46
N THR A 908 45.57 14.43 39.46
CA THR A 908 44.57 13.85 38.55
C THR A 908 44.04 12.50 39.02
N GLN A 909 44.61 11.94 40.09
CA GLN A 909 44.31 10.59 40.55
C GLN A 909 42.83 10.45 40.96
N GLY A 910 42.13 9.47 40.37
CA GLY A 910 40.71 9.28 40.65
C GLY A 910 39.81 10.43 40.21
N GLN A 911 40.29 11.30 39.30
CA GLN A 911 39.51 12.39 38.74
C GLN A 911 39.29 12.20 37.22
N ALA A 912 38.20 12.78 36.74
CA ALA A 912 37.81 12.82 35.36
C ALA A 912 37.32 14.22 35.02
N GLU A 913 37.35 14.55 33.74
CA GLU A 913 36.87 15.81 33.21
C GLU A 913 35.69 15.56 32.28
N PHE A 914 34.60 16.28 32.53
CA PHE A 914 33.46 16.38 31.66
C PHE A 914 33.52 17.71 30.91
N ILE A 915 33.90 17.64 29.64
CA ILE A 915 34.15 18.79 28.77
C ILE A 915 32.86 19.08 28.01
N VAL A 916 32.22 20.22 28.22
CA VAL A 916 31.12 20.67 27.36
C VAL A 916 31.71 21.45 26.19
N ALA A 917 31.82 20.80 25.03
CA ALA A 917 32.48 21.35 23.84
C ALA A 917 31.52 22.08 22.90
N LYS A 918 30.21 21.79 22.98
CA LYS A 918 29.15 22.52 22.30
C LYS A 918 27.95 22.64 23.22
N HIS A 919 27.34 23.81 23.28
CA HIS A 919 26.05 24.05 23.92
C HIS A 919 25.30 25.13 23.12
N ARG A 920 24.17 24.78 22.50
CA ARG A 920 23.40 25.73 21.66
C ARG A 920 22.82 26.90 22.47
N ASN A 921 22.48 26.66 23.73
CA ASN A 921 21.69 27.58 24.56
C ASN A 921 22.42 28.01 25.85
N GLY A 922 23.73 27.77 25.98
CA GLY A 922 24.48 28.10 27.20
C GLY A 922 26.01 28.02 27.05
N GLY A 923 26.72 28.12 28.17
CA GLY A 923 28.18 28.20 28.21
C GLY A 923 28.90 26.89 27.95
N LEU A 924 30.19 26.98 27.63
CA LEU A 924 31.13 25.86 27.57
C LEU A 924 31.95 25.82 28.87
N GLU A 925 32.16 24.64 29.43
CA GLU A 925 32.95 24.48 30.66
C GLU A 925 33.62 23.10 30.72
N ASN A 926 34.76 23.03 31.40
CA ASN A 926 35.46 21.79 31.73
C ASN A 926 35.22 21.45 33.20
N ILE A 927 34.35 20.50 33.47
CA ILE A 927 33.88 20.18 34.81
C ILE A 927 34.66 18.99 35.36
N ARG A 928 35.31 19.18 36.52
CA ARG A 928 36.00 18.08 37.23
C ARG A 928 35.02 17.24 38.03
N LEU A 929 35.10 15.93 37.84
CA LEU A 929 34.34 14.90 38.53
C LEU A 929 35.29 13.89 39.19
N LYS A 930 34.81 13.21 40.23
CA LYS A 930 35.51 12.09 40.86
C LYS A 930 35.13 10.79 40.15
N PHE A 931 36.10 9.96 39.82
CA PHE A 931 35.91 8.63 39.23
C PHE A 931 36.46 7.53 40.14
N VAL A 932 35.55 6.70 40.66
CA VAL A 932 35.89 5.58 41.52
C VAL A 932 36.02 4.31 40.69
N ALA A 933 37.24 4.04 40.20
CA ALA A 933 37.51 2.96 39.25
C ALA A 933 37.06 1.56 39.72
N LYS A 934 37.16 1.27 41.03
CA LYS A 934 36.79 -0.03 41.62
C LYS A 934 35.31 -0.39 41.44
N TYR A 935 34.44 0.62 41.37
CA TYR A 935 32.98 0.45 41.22
C TYR A 935 32.47 0.95 39.88
N GLY A 936 33.32 1.60 39.07
CA GLY A 936 32.91 2.22 37.81
C GLY A 936 31.86 3.31 38.04
N LYS A 937 32.08 4.18 39.04
CA LYS A 937 31.14 5.20 39.49
C LYS A 937 31.72 6.60 39.32
N PHE A 938 30.89 7.55 38.88
CA PHE A 938 31.20 8.99 38.90
C PHE A 938 30.48 9.67 40.07
N GLU A 939 31.16 10.63 40.71
CA GLU A 939 30.64 11.43 41.84
C GLU A 939 31.05 12.91 41.68
N ASN A 940 30.37 13.82 42.39
CA ASN A 940 30.79 15.22 42.51
C ASN A 940 32.16 15.32 43.19
N LEU A 941 33.02 16.22 42.70
CA LEU A 941 34.33 16.47 43.29
C LEU A 941 34.22 17.52 44.40
N THR A 942 34.28 17.09 45.67
CA THR A 942 34.27 18.00 46.83
C THR A 942 35.69 18.48 47.16
N PHE A 943 35.94 19.79 47.07
CA PHE A 943 37.16 20.41 47.59
C PHE A 943 37.01 20.66 49.09
N PHE A 944 37.23 19.65 49.92
CA PHE A 944 37.49 19.88 51.34
C PHE A 944 38.99 20.01 51.54
N GLY A 945 39.44 21.21 51.93
CA GLY A 945 40.77 21.39 52.49
C GLY A 945 40.90 20.50 53.72
N GLU A 946 41.94 19.66 53.73
CA GLU A 946 42.39 18.97 54.94
C GLU A 946 42.72 20.03 56.01
N TYR A 947 41.83 20.23 56.97
CA TYR A 947 42.26 20.54 58.32
C TYR A 947 42.50 19.20 59.02
N GLU A 948 43.71 18.64 58.84
CA GLU A 948 44.27 17.78 59.88
C GLU A 948 44.46 18.64 61.13
N SER A 949 43.53 18.55 62.08
CA SER A 949 43.77 19.00 63.45
C SER A 949 44.64 17.97 64.15
N LYS A 950 45.95 18.22 64.22
CA LYS A 950 46.81 17.65 65.26
C LYS A 950 46.48 18.35 66.56
N ILE A 951 45.70 17.73 67.46
CA ILE A 951 45.78 17.89 68.93
C ILE A 951 44.77 16.92 69.60
N ASN A 952 45.31 16.11 70.53
CA ASN A 952 44.67 15.31 71.60
C ASN A 952 43.89 14.05 71.17
N ASN A 953 44.35 12.81 71.37
CA ASN A 953 44.88 12.17 72.58
C ASN A 953 44.10 12.50 73.87
N SER A 954 43.36 11.48 74.36
CA SER A 954 42.80 11.28 75.70
C SER A 954 41.54 12.07 76.18
N HIS A 955 40.49 11.29 76.46
CA HIS A 955 39.53 11.33 77.59
C HIS A 955 38.55 12.54 77.75
N GLY A 956 37.25 12.24 77.87
CA GLY A 956 36.35 12.98 78.77
C GLY A 956 34.96 13.39 78.26
N LYS A 957 33.94 12.88 78.96
CA LYS A 957 32.47 13.10 78.94
C LYS A 957 31.85 14.49 78.67
N GLU A 958 30.64 14.38 78.11
CA GLU A 958 29.33 15.05 78.42
C GLU A 958 28.97 16.51 77.99
N LYS A 959 27.89 16.55 77.18
CA LYS A 959 26.59 17.26 77.28
C LYS A 959 26.42 18.79 77.09
N ASN A 960 25.45 19.03 76.18
CA ASN A 960 24.34 20.00 76.18
C ASN A 960 24.56 21.45 75.71
N LEU A 961 23.87 21.80 74.62
CA LEU A 961 23.31 23.13 74.37
C LEU A 961 21.88 23.01 73.80
N PRO A 962 20.91 23.83 74.26
CA PRO A 962 19.55 23.93 73.72
C PRO A 962 19.40 25.06 72.69
N PRO A 963 18.24 25.18 71.99
CA PRO A 963 18.17 25.90 70.72
C PRO A 963 17.26 27.15 70.69
N SER A 964 17.44 27.92 69.61
CA SER A 964 16.43 28.55 68.73
C SER A 964 16.03 30.03 68.86
N ARG A 965 15.73 30.58 67.66
CA ARG A 965 15.07 31.84 67.26
C ARG A 965 15.92 33.10 67.39
N GLY A 966 15.97 34.02 66.43
CA GLY A 966 15.24 34.29 65.18
C GLY A 966 15.33 35.80 64.91
N VAL A 967 14.63 36.27 63.88
CA VAL A 967 14.25 37.69 63.60
C VAL A 967 15.06 38.39 62.49
N PHE A 968 14.29 38.77 61.47
CA PHE A 968 14.56 39.54 60.26
C PHE A 968 15.14 40.95 60.51
N GLY A 969 15.76 41.53 59.46
CA GLY A 969 16.07 42.97 59.39
C GLY A 969 16.64 43.40 58.03
N ASP A 970 15.73 43.78 57.12
CA ASP A 970 15.68 44.96 56.24
C ASP A 970 16.92 45.61 55.56
N LEU A 971 16.73 45.81 54.24
CA LEU A 971 16.84 47.04 53.41
C LEU A 971 18.20 47.57 52.86
N ASP A 972 18.14 47.75 51.52
CA ASP A 972 18.49 48.92 50.68
C ASP A 972 19.78 49.04 49.84
N GLU A 973 19.48 49.30 48.55
CA GLU A 973 20.03 50.20 47.51
C GLU A 973 21.53 50.24 47.15
N GLY A 974 21.82 50.20 45.83
CA GLY A 974 23.05 50.84 45.31
C GLY A 974 23.64 50.36 43.97
N ASN A 975 22.98 50.70 42.85
CA ASN A 975 23.59 51.32 41.65
C ASN A 975 24.55 50.56 40.66
N SER A 976 24.35 50.91 39.39
CA SER A 976 25.26 50.92 38.21
C SER A 976 25.54 49.64 37.38
N THR A 977 24.88 49.58 36.22
CA THR A 977 25.34 49.02 34.91
C THR A 977 26.69 49.61 34.44
N PRO A 978 27.38 49.10 33.38
CA PRO A 978 26.92 48.18 32.32
C PRO A 978 27.91 47.06 31.90
N PHE A 979 27.40 45.91 31.45
CA PHE A 979 27.82 45.17 30.24
C PHE A 979 26.89 43.98 30.00
#